data_AF-A0AA94Y088-F1
#
_entry.id   AF-A0AA94Y088-F1
#
_cell.length_a   1.000
_cell.length_b   1.000
_cell.length_c   1.000
_cell.angle_alpha   90.00
_cell.angle_beta   90.00
_cell.angle_gamma   90.00
#
_symmetry.space_group_name_H-M   'P 1'
#
loop_
_entity.id
_entity.type
_entity.pdbx_description
1 polymer ?
#
loop_
_entity_poly.entity_id
_entity_poly.type
_entity_poly.pdbx_seq_one_letter_code
_entity_poly.pdbx_strand_id
1 'polypeptide(L)'
;MKKNFVRVMLFGALTLAVTTTVTSCKDNDDDIKNLQEQIDKITSTSPVSTEDMKAAVDAAKTELQTKVTNLESQLKDKETAIKTLEENIVKLKEDLAKGEGVDVVALAKKLAESENELVTLIKANDQTIKDLNASVKELNDMSGILDKLVAAEKNYKNNNGDLSGFYDTSFDKFINQSIINALEDESDSKGAIAEYVITAVQGAVASNGKELNDRIAKFGMTGVANLTDFVDKIYNEIFKDGGAIKTKLDSLDELLLAIDAYVGTEEGQSKDYAALINEIVAAKNALTALKLPEGQTLKGAVQSIIAEELGDAEATLAKLQSELKAEITALKGMIQSIVYVPEYADGLVQLSTFYAKFGSDGNAADWEPMISGGDVKVRFHVSPSSAAKELIDNFGKETAKYNVAVDYQTVKTRATGELFNITKIEAVEDEANLIEVTLDASKAAASYAIALTLTDKVEGEAKTLNDISSNYFVAVKNVLYIDKVEWTPKEKPTTLVKGNTIDYKTGGDYTLTVHSSVDNNSGDVEGEADTRKKLSQYGISADKFPMELTLGGTNAANFELSEAGVLSAKEAAVVSNVAKVSYTITVSGLGTSSEKTVEYTGDYGDVKLITEGEAQEVVLAAAQLPLLWNGAEKSYTLDVTAESATVAAVAKIKEALGVDNFNNCTFAAVPETQTIKLGNSSGALVLKVPASTVCEATDITTRITSQDGNKSINVTVKGVTVSYPDANDAAFKLIDNAQTWDGSKAVLGRTFEGAGTQASNYTAVKATRNLKELYSNYAAVESSFTGLGSGATLKFAPVLADGESSITGVTVSESGDVTVTKSYEGDPIKVTLTGKCGEHEVFSKEIAVTIPADKLNGTFAYSAEKPEDQGKLTYDVTSVEKRKAGLNLKTALVWKDATAAENKIWPEAAENIYNSNDPMTIYGFSVEYTMEEGANNGSFESTITDGVLKLTTTAAEWSVSSKPMEVKVTVTPKSPWGAMEAKTVTVTVPAW
;
A
#
# COMPACT_ATOMS: atom_id res chain seq x y z
N MET A 1 -17.90 41.94 -5.80
CA MET A 1 -17.19 40.70 -6.23
C MET A 1 -16.77 39.77 -5.08
N LYS A 2 -16.46 40.22 -3.85
CA LYS A 2 -16.05 39.31 -2.75
C LYS A 2 -17.16 38.48 -2.08
N LYS A 3 -18.43 38.91 -2.13
CA LYS A 3 -19.55 38.06 -1.65
C LYS A 3 -19.75 36.84 -2.55
N ASN A 4 -19.41 36.96 -3.83
CA ASN A 4 -19.38 35.85 -4.78
C ASN A 4 -18.08 35.04 -4.66
N PHE A 5 -16.93 35.63 -4.32
CA PHE A 5 -15.68 34.87 -4.13
C PHE A 5 -15.66 34.06 -2.82
N VAL A 6 -16.18 34.60 -1.71
CA VAL A 6 -16.38 33.85 -0.45
C VAL A 6 -17.53 32.85 -0.57
N ARG A 7 -18.61 33.17 -1.30
CA ARG A 7 -19.61 32.15 -1.68
C ARG A 7 -19.03 31.11 -2.62
N VAL A 8 -18.17 31.45 -3.59
CA VAL A 8 -17.56 30.47 -4.51
C VAL A 8 -16.46 29.65 -3.83
N MET A 9 -15.80 30.14 -2.78
CA MET A 9 -14.92 29.32 -1.93
C MET A 9 -15.72 28.46 -0.93
N LEU A 10 -16.81 28.97 -0.35
CA LEU A 10 -17.68 28.20 0.56
C LEU A 10 -18.48 27.13 -0.21
N PHE A 11 -19.06 27.50 -1.37
CA PHE A 11 -19.68 26.56 -2.32
C PHE A 11 -18.63 25.72 -3.04
N GLY A 12 -17.43 26.23 -3.31
CA GLY A 12 -16.32 25.49 -3.92
C GLY A 12 -15.78 24.40 -3.01
N ALA A 13 -15.64 24.68 -1.71
CA ALA A 13 -15.33 23.70 -0.68
C ALA A 13 -16.47 22.70 -0.45
N LEU A 14 -17.74 23.11 -0.61
CA LEU A 14 -18.90 22.21 -0.61
C LEU A 14 -19.03 21.37 -1.90
N THR A 15 -18.56 21.85 -3.06
CA THR A 15 -18.62 21.12 -4.35
C THR A 15 -17.41 20.21 -4.59
N LEU A 16 -16.26 20.43 -3.92
CA LEU A 16 -15.12 19.50 -3.94
C LEU A 16 -15.31 18.30 -2.99
N ALA A 17 -16.36 18.29 -2.16
CA ALA A 17 -16.82 17.09 -1.46
C ALA A 17 -17.72 16.18 -2.33
N VAL A 18 -18.03 16.59 -3.57
CA VAL A 18 -18.92 15.84 -4.47
C VAL A 18 -18.16 15.40 -5.73
N THR A 19 -17.13 14.56 -5.56
CA THR A 19 -16.68 13.67 -6.64
C THR A 19 -16.93 12.23 -6.23
N THR A 20 -18.09 11.74 -6.68
CA THR A 20 -18.39 10.36 -7.09
C THR A 20 -17.41 9.28 -6.61
N THR A 21 -17.54 8.88 -5.35
CA THR A 21 -17.36 7.50 -4.95
C THR A 21 -18.60 7.12 -4.16
N VAL A 22 -19.20 5.99 -4.54
CA VAL A 22 -20.45 5.48 -3.99
C VAL A 22 -20.24 5.20 -2.50
N THR A 23 -20.57 6.17 -1.67
CA THR A 23 -20.64 6.03 -0.21
C THR A 23 -22.09 5.74 0.14
N SER A 24 -22.27 4.57 0.76
CA SER A 24 -23.53 4.06 1.26
C SER A 24 -24.22 5.10 2.15
N CYS A 25 -25.56 5.17 2.08
CA CYS A 25 -26.42 6.19 2.67
C CYS A 25 -26.33 6.34 4.21
N LYS A 26 -25.46 5.59 4.89
CA LYS A 26 -25.19 5.75 6.32
C LYS A 26 -24.56 7.12 6.65
N ASP A 27 -23.83 7.72 5.71
CA ASP A 27 -23.17 9.02 5.94
C ASP A 27 -24.12 10.22 5.91
N ASN A 28 -25.29 10.15 5.26
CA ASN A 28 -26.18 11.32 5.15
C ASN A 28 -26.89 11.67 6.48
N ASP A 29 -27.21 10.68 7.31
CA ASP A 29 -27.78 10.92 8.64
C ASP A 29 -26.72 11.46 9.61
N ASP A 30 -25.48 10.99 9.47
CA ASP A 30 -24.33 11.54 10.20
C ASP A 30 -23.98 12.95 9.70
N ASP A 31 -24.14 13.24 8.41
CA ASP A 31 -23.99 14.59 7.83
C ASP A 31 -25.11 15.53 8.29
N ILE A 32 -26.37 15.07 8.35
CA ILE A 32 -27.49 15.87 8.84
C ILE A 32 -27.35 16.11 10.34
N LYS A 33 -26.93 15.12 11.11
CA LYS A 33 -26.65 15.25 12.55
C LYS A 33 -25.45 16.16 12.80
N ASN A 34 -24.40 16.05 12.02
CA ASN A 34 -23.22 16.93 12.07
C ASN A 34 -23.59 18.36 11.62
N LEU A 35 -24.45 18.52 10.61
CA LEU A 35 -24.99 19.82 10.19
C LEU A 35 -25.92 20.42 11.25
N GLN A 36 -26.71 19.61 11.97
CA GLN A 36 -27.53 20.06 13.10
C GLN A 36 -26.69 20.40 14.32
N GLU A 37 -25.66 19.62 14.64
CA GLU A 37 -24.68 19.95 15.68
C GLU A 37 -23.90 21.23 15.32
N GLN A 38 -23.55 21.45 14.05
CA GLN A 38 -22.94 22.68 13.55
C GLN A 38 -23.90 23.87 13.59
N ILE A 39 -25.18 23.68 13.23
CA ILE A 39 -26.22 24.71 13.33
C ILE A 39 -26.47 25.08 14.79
N ASP A 40 -26.55 24.11 15.70
CA ASP A 40 -26.72 24.34 17.14
C ASP A 40 -25.50 25.05 17.75
N LYS A 41 -24.28 24.73 17.26
CA LYS A 41 -23.05 25.43 17.63
C LYS A 41 -23.03 26.88 17.12
N ILE A 42 -23.56 27.14 15.92
CA ILE A 42 -23.72 28.49 15.31
C ILE A 42 -24.83 29.33 15.99
N THR A 43 -25.88 28.70 16.52
CA THR A 43 -27.06 29.39 17.08
C THR A 43 -26.90 29.77 18.56
N SER A 44 -25.85 29.29 19.24
CA SER A 44 -25.45 29.77 20.57
C SER A 44 -24.71 31.11 20.46
N THR A 45 -24.90 32.03 21.42
CA THR A 45 -24.59 33.48 21.34
C THR A 45 -23.09 33.89 21.24
N SER A 46 -22.21 33.09 20.66
CA SER A 46 -20.88 33.48 20.14
C SER A 46 -20.32 32.38 19.23
N PRO A 47 -20.16 32.56 17.89
CA PRO A 47 -20.46 31.43 17.00
C PRO A 47 -19.30 30.46 16.72
N VAL A 48 -18.04 30.85 16.80
CA VAL A 48 -16.90 29.96 16.55
C VAL A 48 -15.68 30.54 17.25
N SER A 49 -15.02 29.80 18.15
CA SER A 49 -13.72 30.26 18.66
C SER A 49 -12.66 30.13 17.58
N THR A 50 -11.63 30.98 17.61
CA THR A 50 -10.53 30.91 16.63
C THR A 50 -9.83 29.53 16.69
N GLU A 51 -9.81 28.90 17.87
CA GLU A 51 -9.39 27.52 18.08
C GLU A 51 -10.30 26.47 17.39
N ASP A 52 -11.62 26.64 17.38
CA ASP A 52 -12.55 25.75 16.66
C ASP A 52 -12.33 25.81 15.14
N MET A 53 -12.05 27.00 14.59
CA MET A 53 -11.70 27.15 13.17
C MET A 53 -10.37 26.48 12.84
N LYS A 54 -9.37 26.61 13.72
CA LYS A 54 -8.07 25.96 13.55
C LYS A 54 -8.20 24.43 13.60
N ALA A 55 -8.95 23.91 14.57
CA ALA A 55 -9.19 22.46 14.70
C ALA A 55 -9.95 21.90 13.50
N ALA A 56 -10.96 22.61 12.98
CA ALA A 56 -11.69 22.20 11.80
C ALA A 56 -10.82 22.20 10.53
N VAL A 57 -9.91 23.17 10.39
CA VAL A 57 -8.98 23.23 9.26
C VAL A 57 -7.88 22.17 9.37
N ASP A 58 -7.36 21.90 10.56
CA ASP A 58 -6.37 20.83 10.78
C ASP A 58 -7.00 19.43 10.56
N ALA A 59 -8.26 19.24 10.97
CA ALA A 59 -9.02 18.02 10.70
C ALA A 59 -9.26 17.83 9.19
N ALA A 60 -9.72 18.87 8.49
CA ALA A 60 -9.91 18.85 7.04
C ALA A 60 -8.59 18.57 6.30
N LYS A 61 -7.47 19.16 6.75
CA LYS A 61 -6.13 18.90 6.21
C LYS A 61 -5.70 17.44 6.38
N THR A 62 -5.95 16.86 7.56
CA THR A 62 -5.63 15.46 7.88
C THR A 62 -6.48 14.49 7.04
N GLU A 63 -7.77 14.79 6.88
CA GLU A 63 -8.69 13.99 6.08
C GLU A 63 -8.34 14.04 4.57
N LEU A 64 -8.00 15.22 4.06
CA LEU A 64 -7.50 15.39 2.68
C LEU A 64 -6.17 14.67 2.47
N GLN A 65 -5.24 14.73 3.42
CA GLN A 65 -3.98 13.96 3.34
C GLN A 65 -4.25 12.46 3.33
N THR A 66 -5.21 11.98 4.11
CA THR A 66 -5.59 10.55 4.14
C THR A 66 -6.24 10.13 2.82
N LYS A 67 -7.12 10.96 2.24
CA LYS A 67 -7.71 10.72 0.91
C LYS A 67 -6.64 10.69 -0.19
N VAL A 68 -5.64 11.59 -0.14
CA VAL A 68 -4.50 11.60 -1.07
C VAL A 68 -3.65 10.34 -0.93
N THR A 69 -3.28 9.92 0.29
CA THR A 69 -2.51 8.70 0.52
C THR A 69 -3.27 7.43 0.10
N ASN A 70 -4.60 7.39 0.30
CA ASN A 70 -5.43 6.27 -0.15
C ASN A 70 -5.50 6.22 -1.69
N LEU A 71 -5.62 7.37 -2.36
CA LEU A 71 -5.53 7.47 -3.82
C LEU A 71 -4.14 7.07 -4.35
N GLU A 72 -3.05 7.46 -3.68
CA GLU A 72 -1.69 7.01 -4.01
C GLU A 72 -1.53 5.49 -3.88
N SER A 73 -2.16 4.87 -2.86
CA SER A 73 -2.17 3.42 -2.70
C SER A 73 -2.95 2.73 -3.82
N GLN A 74 -4.16 3.22 -4.15
CA GLN A 74 -4.95 2.71 -5.28
C GLN A 74 -4.23 2.89 -6.62
N LEU A 75 -3.39 3.92 -6.74
CA LEU A 75 -2.53 4.15 -7.89
C LEU A 75 -1.46 3.08 -8.03
N LYS A 76 -0.83 2.68 -6.92
CA LYS A 76 0.22 1.65 -6.88
C LYS A 76 -0.31 0.27 -7.29
N ASP A 77 -1.55 -0.02 -6.92
CA ASP A 77 -2.24 -1.24 -7.36
C ASP A 77 -2.50 -1.20 -8.87
N LYS A 78 -2.85 -0.01 -9.40
CA LYS A 78 -2.98 0.21 -10.86
C LYS A 78 -1.63 0.19 -11.59
N GLU A 79 -0.55 0.68 -11.01
CA GLU A 79 0.82 0.55 -11.55
C GLU A 79 1.25 -0.91 -11.64
N THR A 80 0.87 -1.73 -10.65
CA THR A 80 1.12 -3.17 -10.68
C THR A 80 0.33 -3.84 -11.82
N ALA A 81 -0.94 -3.46 -12.00
CA ALA A 81 -1.76 -3.94 -13.10
C ALA A 81 -1.23 -3.48 -14.48
N ILE A 82 -0.74 -2.23 -14.59
CA ILE A 82 -0.08 -1.70 -15.78
C ILE A 82 1.19 -2.50 -16.09
N LYS A 83 2.03 -2.77 -15.08
CA LYS A 83 3.25 -3.57 -15.25
C LYS A 83 2.95 -5.00 -15.71
N THR A 84 1.92 -5.63 -15.16
CA THR A 84 1.44 -6.95 -15.62
C THR A 84 0.94 -6.89 -17.07
N LEU A 85 0.24 -5.83 -17.46
CA LEU A 85 -0.23 -5.63 -18.83
C LEU A 85 0.94 -5.39 -19.81
N GLU A 86 1.96 -4.63 -19.41
CA GLU A 86 3.20 -4.43 -20.16
C GLU A 86 3.96 -5.75 -20.38
N GLU A 87 4.10 -6.57 -19.34
CA GLU A 87 4.70 -7.91 -19.43
C GLU A 87 3.92 -8.83 -20.37
N ASN A 88 2.58 -8.76 -20.35
CA ASN A 88 1.72 -9.51 -21.28
C ASN A 88 1.86 -9.03 -22.73
N ILE A 89 1.98 -7.72 -22.96
CA ILE A 89 2.25 -7.13 -24.28
C ILE A 89 3.61 -7.60 -24.82
N VAL A 90 4.64 -7.70 -23.97
CA VAL A 90 5.96 -8.23 -24.35
C VAL A 90 5.86 -9.70 -24.78
N LYS A 91 5.18 -10.54 -24.01
CA LYS A 91 4.95 -11.95 -24.38
C LYS A 91 4.18 -12.09 -25.68
N LEU A 92 3.13 -11.29 -25.88
CA LEU A 92 2.37 -11.28 -27.13
C LEU A 92 3.22 -10.86 -28.34
N LYS A 93 4.15 -9.91 -28.17
CA LYS A 93 5.13 -9.52 -29.21
C LYS A 93 6.12 -10.64 -29.52
N GLU A 94 6.63 -11.33 -28.49
CA GLU A 94 7.52 -12.47 -28.65
C GLU A 94 6.82 -13.66 -29.34
N ASP A 95 5.57 -13.93 -29.00
CA ASP A 95 4.78 -15.00 -29.60
C ASP A 95 4.37 -14.67 -31.05
N LEU A 96 4.13 -13.39 -31.37
CA LEU A 96 3.99 -12.93 -32.75
C LEU A 96 5.27 -13.14 -33.58
N ALA A 97 6.45 -12.95 -32.96
CA ALA A 97 7.74 -13.04 -33.63
C ALA A 97 8.20 -14.49 -33.93
N LYS A 98 7.65 -15.50 -33.25
CA LYS A 98 8.01 -16.93 -33.40
C LYS A 98 7.23 -17.66 -34.52
N GLY A 99 6.40 -16.97 -35.28
CA GLY A 99 5.25 -17.57 -35.98
C GLY A 99 5.53 -18.78 -36.89
N GLU A 100 4.88 -19.90 -36.56
CA GLU A 100 4.14 -20.75 -37.50
C GLU A 100 2.83 -21.27 -36.84
N GLY A 101 1.69 -20.91 -37.42
CA GLY A 101 0.39 -21.61 -37.35
C GLY A 101 -0.27 -21.92 -36.00
N VAL A 102 -0.91 -20.92 -35.36
CA VAL A 102 -2.39 -20.78 -35.16
C VAL A 102 -2.65 -19.29 -34.86
N ASP A 103 -3.37 -18.64 -35.79
CA ASP A 103 -3.98 -17.31 -35.74
C ASP A 103 -3.15 -16.08 -35.28
N VAL A 104 -2.07 -15.80 -36.03
CA VAL A 104 -1.27 -14.56 -35.92
C VAL A 104 -2.13 -13.28 -36.01
N VAL A 105 -3.27 -13.33 -36.70
CA VAL A 105 -4.21 -12.20 -36.83
C VAL A 105 -4.96 -11.96 -35.52
N ALA A 106 -5.43 -13.02 -34.85
CA ALA A 106 -6.04 -12.91 -33.53
C ALA A 106 -5.05 -12.41 -32.47
N LEU A 107 -3.78 -12.85 -32.52
CA LEU A 107 -2.74 -12.36 -31.62
C LEU A 107 -2.42 -10.88 -31.88
N ALA A 108 -2.35 -10.45 -33.15
CA ALA A 108 -2.12 -9.05 -33.50
C ALA A 108 -3.28 -8.13 -33.05
N LYS A 109 -4.52 -8.63 -33.15
CA LYS A 109 -5.70 -7.90 -32.68
C LYS A 109 -5.71 -7.75 -31.15
N LYS A 110 -5.41 -8.82 -30.41
CA LYS A 110 -5.27 -8.78 -28.94
C LYS A 110 -4.15 -7.85 -28.48
N LEU A 111 -3.03 -7.82 -29.22
CA LEU A 111 -1.94 -6.90 -28.95
C LEU A 111 -2.38 -5.43 -29.12
N ALA A 112 -3.08 -5.11 -30.20
CA ALA A 112 -3.58 -3.75 -30.46
C ALA A 112 -4.65 -3.30 -29.46
N GLU A 113 -5.53 -4.21 -29.03
CA GLU A 113 -6.53 -3.96 -27.98
C GLU A 113 -5.83 -3.67 -26.64
N SER A 114 -4.83 -4.48 -26.27
CA SER A 114 -4.05 -4.32 -25.03
C SER A 114 -3.21 -3.03 -25.02
N GLU A 115 -2.60 -2.65 -26.15
CA GLU A 115 -1.84 -1.40 -26.28
C GLU A 115 -2.75 -0.16 -26.18
N ASN A 116 -3.96 -0.20 -26.74
CA ASN A 116 -4.94 0.89 -26.60
C ASN A 116 -5.48 1.02 -25.17
N GLU A 117 -5.68 -0.11 -24.49
CA GLU A 117 -6.12 -0.13 -23.08
C GLU A 117 -5.03 0.44 -22.17
N LEU A 118 -3.76 0.10 -22.39
CA LEU A 118 -2.60 0.69 -21.70
C LEU A 118 -2.53 2.21 -21.87
N VAL A 119 -2.68 2.72 -23.11
CA VAL A 119 -2.67 4.17 -23.39
C VAL A 119 -3.83 4.91 -22.70
N THR A 120 -5.00 4.27 -22.62
CA THR A 120 -6.20 4.84 -21.98
C THR A 120 -6.02 4.93 -20.46
N LEU A 121 -5.47 3.88 -19.84
CA LEU A 121 -5.18 3.81 -18.40
C LEU A 121 -4.09 4.82 -17.98
N ILE A 122 -3.03 4.98 -18.77
CA ILE A 122 -1.94 5.94 -18.49
C ILE A 122 -2.46 7.39 -18.52
N LYS A 123 -3.28 7.76 -19.52
CA LYS A 123 -3.80 9.14 -19.67
C LYS A 123 -4.77 9.55 -18.56
N ALA A 124 -5.58 8.63 -18.02
CA ALA A 124 -6.53 8.93 -16.95
C ALA A 124 -5.84 9.20 -15.60
N ASN A 125 -4.65 8.64 -15.38
CA ASN A 125 -3.89 8.77 -14.14
C ASN A 125 -3.12 10.12 -14.04
N ASP A 126 -2.49 10.55 -15.13
CA ASP A 126 -1.47 11.62 -15.08
C ASP A 126 -2.06 13.04 -14.88
N GLN A 127 -3.27 13.30 -15.39
CA GLN A 127 -3.95 14.59 -15.26
C GLN A 127 -4.60 14.76 -13.88
N THR A 128 -5.25 13.70 -13.39
CA THR A 128 -5.93 13.68 -12.08
C THR A 128 -4.96 13.91 -10.93
N ILE A 129 -3.76 13.30 -10.99
CA ILE A 129 -2.72 13.49 -9.95
C ILE A 129 -2.14 14.90 -9.96
N LYS A 130 -1.92 15.50 -11.14
CA LYS A 130 -1.43 16.89 -11.26
C LYS A 130 -2.41 17.89 -10.65
N ASP A 131 -3.70 17.71 -10.92
CA ASP A 131 -4.75 18.62 -10.45
C ASP A 131 -4.98 18.46 -8.92
N LEU A 132 -4.87 17.25 -8.39
CA LEU A 132 -4.94 16.98 -6.95
C LEU A 132 -3.71 17.51 -6.18
N ASN A 133 -2.49 17.31 -6.69
CA ASN A 133 -1.28 17.84 -6.05
C ASN A 133 -1.22 19.37 -6.08
N ALA A 134 -1.73 20.00 -7.14
CA ALA A 134 -1.91 21.45 -7.19
C ALA A 134 -2.90 21.94 -6.12
N SER A 135 -4.05 21.25 -5.98
CA SER A 135 -5.08 21.58 -4.98
C SER A 135 -4.58 21.41 -3.54
N VAL A 136 -3.79 20.36 -3.25
CA VAL A 136 -3.16 20.16 -1.93
C VAL A 136 -2.15 21.26 -1.62
N LYS A 137 -1.38 21.72 -2.61
CA LYS A 137 -0.45 22.84 -2.43
C LYS A 137 -1.20 24.15 -2.15
N GLU A 138 -2.26 24.45 -2.89
CA GLU A 138 -3.08 25.65 -2.66
C GLU A 138 -3.74 25.64 -1.27
N LEU A 139 -4.21 24.48 -0.80
CA LEU A 139 -4.76 24.33 0.55
C LEU A 139 -3.72 24.53 1.66
N ASN A 140 -2.49 24.02 1.47
CA ASN A 140 -1.39 24.27 2.40
C ASN A 140 -1.00 25.76 2.47
N ASP A 141 -0.96 26.43 1.31
CA ASP A 141 -0.68 27.86 1.23
C ASP A 141 -1.80 28.68 1.94
N MET A 142 -3.07 28.27 1.80
CA MET A 142 -4.21 28.90 2.51
C MET A 142 -4.19 28.67 4.04
N SER A 143 -3.77 27.49 4.50
CA SER A 143 -3.58 27.17 5.92
C SER A 143 -2.54 28.10 6.56
N GLY A 144 -1.42 28.37 5.87
CA GLY A 144 -0.41 29.32 6.34
C GLY A 144 -0.91 30.77 6.44
N ILE A 145 -1.83 31.19 5.57
CA ILE A 145 -2.45 32.53 5.64
C ILE A 145 -3.42 32.61 6.81
N LEU A 146 -4.18 31.55 7.08
CA LEU A 146 -5.11 31.50 8.21
C LEU A 146 -4.35 31.62 9.53
N ASP A 147 -3.23 30.91 9.69
CA ASP A 147 -2.40 31.01 10.90
C ASP A 147 -1.88 32.43 11.15
N LYS A 148 -1.51 33.16 10.09
CA LYS A 148 -1.12 34.57 10.18
C LYS A 148 -2.29 35.47 10.58
N LEU A 149 -3.49 35.23 10.05
CA LEU A 149 -4.71 35.98 10.40
C LEU A 149 -5.12 35.75 11.86
N VAL A 150 -4.99 34.53 12.37
CA VAL A 150 -5.24 34.19 13.77
C VAL A 150 -4.23 34.88 14.69
N ALA A 151 -2.95 34.87 14.33
CA ALA A 151 -1.92 35.58 15.09
C ALA A 151 -2.17 37.10 15.11
N ALA A 152 -2.57 37.67 13.97
CA ALA A 152 -2.94 39.07 13.85
C ALA A 152 -4.15 39.46 14.71
N GLU A 153 -5.21 38.64 14.69
CA GLU A 153 -6.41 38.84 15.50
C GLU A 153 -6.08 38.81 17.00
N LYS A 154 -5.24 37.86 17.42
CA LYS A 154 -4.81 37.75 18.81
C LYS A 154 -4.01 38.97 19.25
N ASN A 155 -3.14 39.50 18.38
CA ASN A 155 -2.37 40.70 18.66
C ASN A 155 -3.28 41.93 18.75
N TYR A 156 -4.25 42.07 17.84
CA TYR A 156 -5.27 43.13 17.86
C TYR A 156 -6.08 43.13 19.16
N LYS A 157 -6.56 41.97 19.62
CA LYS A 157 -7.32 41.85 20.87
C LYS A 157 -6.48 42.18 22.11
N ASN A 158 -5.21 41.80 22.11
CA ASN A 158 -4.35 41.94 23.29
C ASN A 158 -3.64 43.29 23.40
N ASN A 159 -3.40 43.98 22.27
CA ASN A 159 -2.69 45.26 22.22
C ASN A 159 -3.63 46.39 21.76
N ASN A 160 -4.77 46.56 22.44
CA ASN A 160 -5.65 47.73 22.31
C ASN A 160 -6.12 48.06 20.87
N GLY A 161 -6.27 47.06 20.01
CA GLY A 161 -6.70 47.25 18.62
C GLY A 161 -5.56 47.47 17.62
N ASP A 162 -4.34 47.05 17.95
CA ASP A 162 -3.19 47.07 17.03
C ASP A 162 -3.44 46.23 15.77
N LEU A 163 -3.59 46.91 14.63
CA LEU A 163 -3.86 46.31 13.33
C LEU A 163 -2.60 45.83 12.60
N SER A 164 -1.41 46.08 13.16
CA SER A 164 -0.13 45.85 12.49
C SER A 164 0.06 44.40 12.03
N GLY A 165 -0.41 43.44 12.84
CA GLY A 165 -0.37 42.01 12.52
C GLY A 165 -1.15 41.63 11.26
N PHE A 166 -2.15 42.42 10.85
CA PHE A 166 -2.98 42.13 9.68
C PHE A 166 -2.32 42.60 8.35
N TYR A 167 -1.30 43.45 8.37
CA TYR A 167 -0.67 43.97 7.15
C TYR A 167 0.14 42.93 6.37
N ASP A 168 0.65 41.89 7.04
CA ASP A 168 1.38 40.78 6.42
C ASP A 168 0.46 39.59 6.06
N THR A 169 -0.85 39.83 6.11
CA THR A 169 -1.90 38.92 5.65
C THR A 169 -2.50 39.45 4.35
N SER A 170 -3.13 38.60 3.54
CA SER A 170 -3.77 39.00 2.27
C SER A 170 -4.98 39.95 2.41
N PHE A 171 -5.25 40.44 3.63
CA PHE A 171 -6.28 41.45 3.95
C PHE A 171 -5.84 42.87 3.58
N ASP A 172 -4.53 43.13 3.50
CA ASP A 172 -3.90 44.37 3.02
C ASP A 172 -4.45 44.83 1.67
N LYS A 173 -4.70 43.89 0.74
CA LYS A 173 -5.26 44.15 -0.59
C LYS A 173 -6.68 44.72 -0.60
N PHE A 174 -7.38 44.69 0.54
CA PHE A 174 -8.78 45.05 0.64
C PHE A 174 -9.07 46.21 1.59
N ILE A 175 -8.07 46.68 2.31
CA ILE A 175 -8.13 47.93 3.05
C ILE A 175 -7.34 48.96 2.23
N ASN A 176 -8.04 49.83 1.52
CA ASN A 176 -7.38 50.94 0.79
C ASN A 176 -6.71 51.87 1.81
N GLN A 177 -5.59 52.50 1.43
CA GLN A 177 -4.76 53.37 2.25
C GLN A 177 -5.56 54.44 3.02
N SER A 178 -6.68 54.92 2.47
CA SER A 178 -7.58 55.88 3.11
C SER A 178 -8.26 55.36 4.39
N ILE A 179 -8.47 54.06 4.50
CA ILE A 179 -9.06 53.41 5.69
C ILE A 179 -7.95 53.14 6.73
N ILE A 180 -6.74 52.79 6.27
CA ILE A 180 -5.54 52.63 7.13
C ILE A 180 -5.22 53.95 7.82
N ASN A 181 -5.17 55.06 7.05
CA ASN A 181 -4.87 56.39 7.59
C ASN A 181 -5.96 56.92 8.55
N ALA A 182 -7.21 56.45 8.43
CA ALA A 182 -8.32 56.87 9.29
C ALA A 182 -8.38 56.09 10.62
N LEU A 183 -7.68 54.96 10.72
CA LEU A 183 -7.61 54.13 11.91
C LEU A 183 -6.36 54.40 12.75
N GLU A 184 -5.28 54.93 12.15
CA GLU A 184 -4.01 55.26 12.82
C GLU A 184 -3.93 56.70 13.37
N ASP A 185 -4.95 57.54 13.16
CA ASP A 185 -4.96 58.92 13.69
C ASP A 185 -5.45 58.92 15.16
N GLU A 186 -4.51 58.90 16.12
CA GLU A 186 -4.78 58.94 17.57
C GLU A 186 -5.22 60.32 18.11
N SER A 187 -5.70 61.22 17.24
CA SER A 187 -6.33 62.48 17.67
C SER A 187 -7.86 62.35 17.69
N ASP A 188 -8.57 63.17 18.49
CA ASP A 188 -10.01 63.08 18.85
C ASP A 188 -11.03 63.18 17.68
N SER A 189 -10.64 62.85 16.45
CA SER A 189 -11.44 62.94 15.23
C SER A 189 -11.87 61.56 14.70
N LYS A 190 -12.76 60.87 15.42
CA LYS A 190 -13.51 59.68 14.92
C LYS A 190 -14.57 60.05 13.86
N GLY A 191 -14.20 60.83 12.84
CA GLY A 191 -15.13 61.60 12.00
C GLY A 191 -15.20 61.27 10.51
N ALA A 192 -14.22 60.59 9.90
CA ALA A 192 -14.17 60.51 8.43
C ALA A 192 -15.16 59.49 7.80
N ILE A 193 -15.52 58.41 8.50
CA ILE A 193 -16.54 57.45 8.03
C ILE A 193 -17.96 58.00 8.28
N ALA A 194 -18.15 58.73 9.38
CA ALA A 194 -19.39 59.43 9.68
C ALA A 194 -19.67 60.52 8.63
N GLU A 195 -18.65 61.27 8.19
CA GLU A 195 -18.79 62.33 7.19
C GLU A 195 -19.11 61.78 5.78
N TYR A 196 -18.59 60.60 5.41
CA TYR A 196 -18.95 59.90 4.16
C TYR A 196 -20.40 59.36 4.16
N VAL A 197 -20.84 58.76 5.28
CA VAL A 197 -22.22 58.27 5.45
C VAL A 197 -23.20 59.43 5.55
N ILE A 198 -22.86 60.51 6.25
CA ILE A 198 -23.64 61.75 6.31
C ILE A 198 -23.77 62.35 4.91
N THR A 199 -22.72 62.38 4.11
CA THR A 199 -22.77 62.92 2.73
C THR A 199 -23.63 62.06 1.79
N ALA A 200 -23.54 60.72 1.88
CA ALA A 200 -24.35 59.80 1.07
C ALA A 200 -25.84 59.78 1.48
N VAL A 201 -26.13 59.88 2.77
CA VAL A 201 -27.50 60.03 3.31
C VAL A 201 -28.06 61.42 3.00
N GLN A 202 -27.27 62.49 3.10
CA GLN A 202 -27.65 63.83 2.66
C GLN A 202 -27.94 63.90 1.16
N GLY A 203 -27.21 63.14 0.32
CA GLY A 203 -27.50 63.01 -1.12
C GLY A 203 -28.81 62.30 -1.44
N ALA A 204 -29.17 61.25 -0.69
CA ALA A 204 -30.43 60.53 -0.84
C ALA A 204 -31.63 61.29 -0.22
N VAL A 205 -31.41 62.03 0.87
CA VAL A 205 -32.40 62.92 1.49
C VAL A 205 -32.60 64.20 0.67
N ALA A 206 -31.61 64.67 -0.08
CA ALA A 206 -31.75 65.81 -1.00
C ALA A 206 -32.57 65.48 -2.26
N SER A 207 -32.57 64.24 -2.77
CA SER A 207 -33.42 63.88 -3.92
C SER A 207 -34.88 63.65 -3.53
N ASN A 208 -35.16 63.04 -2.37
CA ASN A 208 -36.52 62.96 -1.81
C ASN A 208 -37.00 64.29 -1.21
N GLY A 209 -36.09 65.11 -0.70
CA GLY A 209 -36.35 66.46 -0.18
C GLY A 209 -36.68 67.47 -1.28
N LYS A 210 -36.14 67.30 -2.50
CA LYS A 210 -36.53 68.11 -3.67
C LYS A 210 -37.96 67.83 -4.11
N GLU A 211 -38.40 66.56 -4.11
CA GLU A 211 -39.76 66.17 -4.49
C GLU A 211 -40.81 66.54 -3.40
N LEU A 212 -40.38 66.61 -2.13
CA LEU A 212 -41.17 67.16 -1.03
C LEU A 212 -41.21 68.71 -1.08
N ASN A 213 -40.10 69.40 -1.34
CA ASN A 213 -40.07 70.86 -1.53
C ASN A 213 -40.87 71.31 -2.77
N ASP A 214 -40.83 70.55 -3.87
CA ASP A 214 -41.60 70.81 -5.09
C ASP A 214 -43.13 70.60 -4.86
N ARG A 215 -43.52 69.80 -3.86
CA ARG A 215 -44.93 69.65 -3.40
C ARG A 215 -45.34 70.70 -2.36
N ILE A 216 -44.43 71.15 -1.50
CA ILE A 216 -44.66 72.24 -0.51
C ILE A 216 -44.74 73.61 -1.21
N ALA A 217 -43.93 73.85 -2.26
CA ALA A 217 -44.00 75.06 -3.08
C ALA A 217 -45.36 75.22 -3.79
N LYS A 218 -46.07 74.13 -4.09
CA LYS A 218 -47.44 74.15 -4.65
C LYS A 218 -48.51 74.62 -3.66
N PHE A 219 -48.19 74.77 -2.37
CA PHE A 219 -49.05 75.37 -1.34
C PHE A 219 -48.59 76.79 -0.92
N GLY A 220 -47.66 77.41 -1.66
CA GLY A 220 -47.25 78.81 -1.46
C GLY A 220 -46.24 79.04 -0.33
N MET A 221 -45.71 77.99 0.30
CA MET A 221 -44.68 78.11 1.34
C MET A 221 -43.28 77.92 0.72
N THR A 222 -42.41 78.92 0.87
CA THR A 222 -41.02 78.88 0.36
C THR A 222 -39.98 79.09 1.47
N GLY A 223 -38.78 78.51 1.28
CA GLY A 223 -37.60 78.71 2.15
C GLY A 223 -37.53 77.88 3.43
N VAL A 224 -37.96 76.61 3.44
CA VAL A 224 -37.86 75.72 4.60
C VAL A 224 -36.54 74.91 4.50
N ALA A 225 -35.65 75.01 5.49
CA ALA A 225 -34.29 74.45 5.37
C ALA A 225 -34.09 73.11 6.09
N ASN A 226 -34.90 72.79 7.12
CA ASN A 226 -34.83 71.51 7.83
C ASN A 226 -36.20 71.12 8.42
N LEU A 227 -36.30 69.92 8.99
CA LEU A 227 -37.57 69.37 9.50
C LEU A 227 -38.07 70.13 10.73
N THR A 228 -37.17 70.69 11.55
CA THR A 228 -37.55 71.58 12.66
C THR A 228 -38.04 72.92 12.11
N ASP A 229 -37.43 73.50 11.08
CA ASP A 229 -37.91 74.68 10.36
C ASP A 229 -39.23 74.42 9.63
N PHE A 230 -39.51 73.17 9.24
CA PHE A 230 -40.76 72.75 8.61
C PHE A 230 -41.87 72.62 9.65
N VAL A 231 -41.58 72.05 10.82
CA VAL A 231 -42.51 71.98 11.95
C VAL A 231 -42.71 73.38 12.55
N ASP A 232 -41.66 74.19 12.69
CA ASP A 232 -41.72 75.57 13.16
C ASP A 232 -42.39 76.48 12.13
N LYS A 233 -42.16 76.31 10.81
CA LYS A 233 -42.92 77.05 9.80
C LYS A 233 -44.36 76.58 9.74
N ILE A 234 -44.67 75.29 9.75
CA ILE A 234 -46.08 74.85 9.80
C ILE A 234 -46.75 75.32 11.10
N TYR A 235 -46.09 75.27 12.25
CA TYR A 235 -46.58 75.81 13.51
C TYR A 235 -46.78 77.33 13.42
N ASN A 236 -45.80 78.07 12.91
CA ASN A 236 -45.86 79.51 12.72
C ASN A 236 -46.74 79.92 11.53
N GLU A 237 -47.11 79.07 10.58
CA GLU A 237 -48.01 79.37 9.43
C GLU A 237 -49.46 79.01 9.79
N ILE A 238 -49.67 78.01 10.67
CA ILE A 238 -50.94 77.70 11.34
C ILE A 238 -51.28 78.79 12.37
N PHE A 239 -50.28 79.34 13.08
CA PHE A 239 -50.44 80.40 14.09
C PHE A 239 -49.87 81.77 13.68
N LYS A 240 -49.64 82.01 12.38
CA LYS A 240 -49.04 83.24 11.83
C LYS A 240 -49.95 84.42 11.98
N ASP A 241 -49.45 85.55 12.49
CA ASP A 241 -50.22 86.80 12.58
C ASP A 241 -50.84 87.11 11.19
N GLY A 242 -52.17 87.11 11.12
CA GLY A 242 -52.95 87.28 9.87
C GLY A 242 -53.19 86.03 9.00
N GLY A 243 -52.86 84.81 9.45
CA GLY A 243 -53.13 83.54 8.74
C GLY A 243 -54.40 82.82 9.23
N ALA A 244 -55.15 82.13 8.37
CA ALA A 244 -56.57 81.75 8.58
C ALA A 244 -56.98 81.08 9.93
N ILE A 245 -56.08 80.40 10.65
CA ILE A 245 -56.35 79.82 11.99
C ILE A 245 -56.01 80.83 13.10
N LYS A 246 -54.89 81.53 13.00
CA LYS A 246 -54.57 82.71 13.83
C LYS A 246 -55.54 83.86 13.58
N THR A 247 -55.99 84.13 12.36
CA THR A 247 -57.06 85.09 12.07
C THR A 247 -58.36 84.70 12.77
N LYS A 248 -58.63 83.41 13.00
CA LYS A 248 -59.77 82.95 13.80
C LYS A 248 -59.51 83.04 15.31
N LEU A 249 -58.27 82.85 15.77
CA LEU A 249 -57.85 83.01 17.17
C LEU A 249 -57.78 84.50 17.56
N ASP A 250 -57.25 85.35 16.69
CA ASP A 250 -57.22 86.80 16.74
C ASP A 250 -58.63 87.36 16.50
N SER A 251 -59.49 86.74 15.68
CA SER A 251 -60.93 87.10 15.63
C SER A 251 -61.63 86.72 16.93
N LEU A 252 -61.18 85.68 17.63
CA LEU A 252 -61.69 85.26 18.95
C LEU A 252 -61.18 86.20 20.05
N ASP A 253 -59.92 86.64 20.00
CA ASP A 253 -59.32 87.63 20.90
C ASP A 253 -59.77 89.08 20.57
N GLU A 254 -60.06 89.42 19.31
CA GLU A 254 -60.73 90.67 18.89
C GLU A 254 -62.21 90.63 19.25
N LEU A 255 -62.88 89.47 19.22
CA LEU A 255 -64.21 89.30 19.82
C LEU A 255 -64.13 89.46 21.35
N LEU A 256 -63.08 88.96 22.01
CA LEU A 256 -62.85 89.11 23.44
C LEU A 256 -62.55 90.56 23.82
N LEU A 257 -61.70 91.26 23.06
CA LEU A 257 -61.37 92.69 23.20
C LEU A 257 -62.54 93.60 22.80
N ALA A 258 -63.35 93.23 21.81
CA ALA A 258 -64.59 93.92 21.47
C ALA A 258 -65.66 93.70 22.54
N ILE A 259 -65.70 92.53 23.18
CA ILE A 259 -66.52 92.26 24.37
C ILE A 259 -66.02 93.07 25.57
N ASP A 260 -64.71 93.13 25.84
CA ASP A 260 -64.13 93.93 26.92
C ASP A 260 -64.25 95.45 26.66
N ALA A 261 -64.18 95.91 25.41
CA ALA A 261 -64.40 97.31 25.02
C ALA A 261 -65.89 97.70 24.99
N TYR A 262 -66.78 96.75 24.70
CA TYR A 262 -68.24 96.92 24.82
C TYR A 262 -68.69 96.87 26.29
N VAL A 263 -67.96 96.17 27.16
CA VAL A 263 -68.11 96.25 28.62
C VAL A 263 -67.55 97.56 29.19
N GLY A 264 -66.71 98.27 28.41
CA GLY A 264 -66.02 99.51 28.80
C GLY A 264 -66.54 100.83 28.20
N THR A 265 -67.66 100.87 27.47
CA THR A 265 -68.29 102.13 27.01
C THR A 265 -69.75 102.22 27.45
N GLU A 266 -70.40 103.39 27.42
CA GLU A 266 -71.75 103.64 28.00
C GLU A 266 -72.95 102.99 27.25
N GLU A 267 -72.72 102.08 26.31
CA GLU A 267 -73.74 101.06 25.95
C GLU A 267 -73.47 99.68 26.57
N GLY A 268 -72.30 99.52 27.18
CA GLY A 268 -72.01 98.56 28.21
C GLY A 268 -72.82 98.87 29.46
N GLN A 269 -73.71 97.96 29.80
CA GLN A 269 -74.07 97.55 31.15
C GLN A 269 -75.34 96.76 31.06
N SER A 270 -75.24 95.43 31.17
CA SER A 270 -76.14 94.74 32.10
C SER A 270 -75.74 93.29 32.26
N LYS A 271 -75.04 93.04 33.37
CA LYS A 271 -75.37 92.00 34.37
C LYS A 271 -75.88 90.70 33.71
N ASP A 272 -75.00 89.80 33.30
CA ASP A 272 -74.53 88.77 34.24
C ASP A 272 -73.23 88.11 33.72
N TYR A 273 -72.28 88.92 33.28
CA TYR A 273 -70.95 88.49 32.83
C TYR A 273 -70.16 87.71 33.92
N ALA A 274 -70.55 87.84 35.19
CA ALA A 274 -70.06 87.01 36.27
C ALA A 274 -70.53 85.54 36.16
N ALA A 275 -71.70 85.27 35.57
CA ALA A 275 -72.17 83.92 35.31
C ALA A 275 -71.37 83.23 34.19
N LEU A 276 -71.03 83.95 33.13
CA LEU A 276 -70.24 83.41 32.00
C LEU A 276 -68.76 83.21 32.36
N ILE A 277 -68.18 84.10 33.18
CA ILE A 277 -66.84 83.92 33.76
C ILE A 277 -66.81 82.68 34.66
N ASN A 278 -67.88 82.40 35.40
CA ASN A 278 -68.01 81.18 36.20
C ASN A 278 -68.21 79.91 35.35
N GLU A 279 -68.84 80.00 34.17
CA GLU A 279 -68.88 78.89 33.21
C GLU A 279 -67.52 78.62 32.55
N ILE A 280 -66.69 79.64 32.31
CA ILE A 280 -65.32 79.48 31.80
C ILE A 280 -64.41 78.84 32.86
N VAL A 281 -64.58 79.18 34.14
CA VAL A 281 -63.95 78.48 35.27
C VAL A 281 -64.47 77.04 35.39
N ALA A 282 -65.76 76.78 35.14
CA ALA A 282 -66.35 75.44 35.09
C ALA A 282 -65.82 74.60 33.90
N ALA A 283 -65.63 75.21 32.72
CA ALA A 283 -65.07 74.57 31.54
C ALA A 283 -63.56 74.31 31.67
N LYS A 284 -62.82 75.18 32.37
CA LYS A 284 -61.42 74.96 32.74
C LYS A 284 -61.26 73.83 33.77
N ASN A 285 -62.19 73.69 34.71
CA ASN A 285 -62.26 72.54 35.62
C ASN A 285 -62.75 71.26 34.91
N ALA A 286 -63.60 71.37 33.88
CA ALA A 286 -63.98 70.24 33.01
C ALA A 286 -62.82 69.78 32.08
N LEU A 287 -61.95 70.70 31.65
CA LEU A 287 -60.67 70.41 30.99
C LEU A 287 -59.68 69.69 31.92
N THR A 288 -59.89 69.77 33.24
CA THR A 288 -59.13 69.04 34.26
C THR A 288 -59.77 67.67 34.58
N ALA A 289 -60.88 67.26 33.94
CA ALA A 289 -61.68 66.09 34.34
C ALA A 289 -62.08 65.04 33.27
N LEU A 290 -61.79 65.16 31.96
CA LEU A 290 -62.19 64.12 30.98
C LEU A 290 -61.17 63.99 29.82
N LYS A 291 -60.47 62.89 29.55
CA LYS A 291 -60.61 61.48 29.94
C LYS A 291 -59.25 60.91 30.43
N LEU A 292 -59.09 60.80 31.73
CA LEU A 292 -58.30 59.74 32.35
C LEU A 292 -59.32 58.91 33.16
N PRO A 293 -59.38 57.58 33.00
CA PRO A 293 -60.32 56.77 33.79
C PRO A 293 -60.07 56.99 35.29
N GLU A 294 -61.17 57.17 36.05
CA GLU A 294 -61.12 57.60 37.46
C GLU A 294 -60.17 56.73 38.29
N GLY A 295 -59.23 57.39 38.99
CA GLY A 295 -58.30 56.76 39.93
C GLY A 295 -56.87 56.55 39.43
N GLN A 296 -56.54 56.85 38.16
CA GLN A 296 -55.18 56.71 37.63
C GLN A 296 -54.46 58.05 37.37
N THR A 297 -53.15 58.08 37.64
CA THR A 297 -52.26 59.17 37.24
C THR A 297 -51.95 59.09 35.74
N LEU A 298 -51.49 60.19 35.11
CA LEU A 298 -51.04 60.21 33.71
C LEU A 298 -50.04 59.07 33.39
N LYS A 299 -49.18 58.71 34.37
CA LYS A 299 -48.27 57.57 34.27
C LYS A 299 -49.01 56.23 34.19
N GLY A 300 -50.06 56.04 34.99
CA GLY A 300 -50.89 54.83 34.99
C GLY A 300 -51.66 54.66 33.68
N ALA A 301 -52.26 55.72 33.16
CA ALA A 301 -52.99 55.63 31.89
C ALA A 301 -52.06 55.44 30.68
N VAL A 302 -50.88 56.07 30.66
CA VAL A 302 -49.85 55.78 29.65
C VAL A 302 -49.37 54.33 29.78
N GLN A 303 -49.22 53.79 31.00
CA GLN A 303 -48.89 52.38 31.21
C GLN A 303 -50.02 51.43 30.78
N SER A 304 -51.30 51.79 30.97
CA SER A 304 -52.44 51.00 30.51
C SER A 304 -52.59 51.03 28.99
N ILE A 305 -52.41 52.18 28.33
CA ILE A 305 -52.42 52.26 26.86
C ILE A 305 -51.24 51.50 26.28
N ILE A 306 -50.05 51.62 26.88
CA ILE A 306 -48.90 50.80 26.48
C ILE A 306 -49.23 49.33 26.70
N ALA A 307 -49.81 48.91 27.82
CA ALA A 307 -50.15 47.51 28.07
C ALA A 307 -51.26 46.96 27.15
N GLU A 308 -52.22 47.79 26.74
CA GLU A 308 -53.30 47.43 25.82
C GLU A 308 -52.78 47.30 24.37
N GLU A 309 -52.02 48.29 23.89
CA GLU A 309 -51.36 48.24 22.58
C GLU A 309 -50.26 47.15 22.53
N LEU A 310 -49.53 46.91 23.62
CA LEU A 310 -48.57 45.80 23.71
C LEU A 310 -49.29 44.45 23.70
N GLY A 311 -50.45 44.34 24.37
CA GLY A 311 -51.26 43.13 24.39
C GLY A 311 -51.84 42.78 23.02
N ASP A 312 -52.33 43.77 22.26
CA ASP A 312 -52.82 43.58 20.89
C ASP A 312 -51.68 43.26 19.91
N ALA A 313 -50.50 43.88 20.10
CA ALA A 313 -49.29 43.53 19.37
C ALA A 313 -48.81 42.11 19.70
N GLU A 314 -48.83 41.70 20.98
CA GLU A 314 -48.48 40.34 21.43
C GLU A 314 -49.47 39.30 20.90
N ALA A 315 -50.77 39.60 20.86
CA ALA A 315 -51.79 38.73 20.29
C ALA A 315 -51.64 38.57 18.77
N THR A 316 -51.32 39.66 18.07
CA THR A 316 -51.06 39.65 16.62
C THR A 316 -49.77 38.89 16.31
N LEU A 317 -48.72 39.08 17.10
CA LEU A 317 -47.46 38.35 16.98
C LEU A 317 -47.67 36.86 17.27
N ALA A 318 -48.46 36.50 18.28
CA ALA A 318 -48.80 35.11 18.59
C ALA A 318 -49.60 34.44 17.47
N LYS A 319 -50.53 35.18 16.84
CA LYS A 319 -51.27 34.70 15.67
C LYS A 319 -50.35 34.47 14.46
N LEU A 320 -49.50 35.44 14.12
CA LEU A 320 -48.53 35.30 13.03
C LEU A 320 -47.51 34.19 13.31
N GLN A 321 -47.09 34.01 14.56
CA GLN A 321 -46.25 32.88 14.97
C GLN A 321 -46.97 31.54 14.81
N SER A 322 -48.27 31.48 15.10
CA SER A 322 -49.08 30.27 14.92
C SER A 322 -49.30 29.94 13.44
N GLU A 323 -49.59 30.94 12.61
CA GLU A 323 -49.77 30.80 11.16
C GLU A 323 -48.44 30.41 10.49
N LEU A 324 -47.34 31.06 10.85
CA LEU A 324 -46.00 30.71 10.35
C LEU A 324 -45.57 29.31 10.81
N LYS A 325 -45.88 28.89 12.05
CA LYS A 325 -45.63 27.51 12.51
C LYS A 325 -46.47 26.50 11.73
N ALA A 326 -47.72 26.84 11.39
CA ALA A 326 -48.58 25.98 10.58
C ALA A 326 -48.03 25.84 9.15
N GLU A 327 -47.59 26.93 8.52
CA GLU A 327 -46.93 26.91 7.19
C GLU A 327 -45.61 26.14 7.19
N ILE A 328 -44.75 26.34 8.20
CA ILE A 328 -43.49 25.57 8.33
C ILE A 328 -43.78 24.08 8.52
N THR A 329 -44.84 23.72 9.27
CA THR A 329 -45.24 22.33 9.46
C THR A 329 -45.79 21.72 8.16
N ALA A 330 -46.55 22.49 7.37
CA ALA A 330 -47.01 22.10 6.05
C ALA A 330 -45.82 21.86 5.09
N LEU A 331 -44.87 22.80 5.00
CA LEU A 331 -43.67 22.69 4.15
C LEU A 331 -42.77 21.51 4.53
N LYS A 332 -42.63 21.19 5.82
CA LYS A 332 -41.87 20.01 6.29
C LYS A 332 -42.53 18.68 5.95
N GLY A 333 -43.85 18.66 5.74
CA GLY A 333 -44.61 17.48 5.35
C GLY A 333 -44.69 17.23 3.84
N MET A 334 -44.11 18.12 3.01
CA MET A 334 -44.10 18.00 1.56
C MET A 334 -42.95 17.11 1.09
N ILE A 335 -43.19 16.30 0.06
CA ILE A 335 -42.13 15.57 -0.63
C ILE A 335 -41.41 16.59 -1.51
N GLN A 336 -40.08 16.66 -1.41
CA GLN A 336 -39.23 17.59 -2.14
C GLN A 336 -38.50 16.92 -3.30
N SER A 337 -38.19 15.63 -3.18
CA SER A 337 -37.53 14.84 -4.23
C SER A 337 -37.90 13.36 -4.11
N ILE A 338 -38.02 12.70 -5.26
CA ILE A 338 -38.08 11.25 -5.38
C ILE A 338 -37.07 10.79 -6.43
N VAL A 339 -36.20 9.84 -6.12
CA VAL A 339 -35.11 9.39 -7.01
C VAL A 339 -35.06 7.88 -7.05
N TYR A 340 -34.99 7.29 -8.24
CA TYR A 340 -34.81 5.86 -8.41
C TYR A 340 -33.41 5.44 -7.95
N VAL A 341 -33.35 4.39 -7.13
CA VAL A 341 -32.11 3.80 -6.61
C VAL A 341 -31.87 2.45 -7.30
N PRO A 342 -30.83 2.34 -8.14
CA PRO A 342 -30.48 1.08 -8.78
C PRO A 342 -30.08 0.03 -7.75
N GLU A 343 -30.62 -1.18 -7.90
CA GLU A 343 -30.17 -2.35 -7.13
C GLU A 343 -28.85 -2.92 -7.67
N TYR A 344 -28.60 -2.76 -8.98
CA TYR A 344 -27.44 -3.30 -9.69
C TYR A 344 -26.63 -2.22 -10.42
N ALA A 345 -25.33 -2.47 -10.61
CA ALA A 345 -24.37 -1.52 -11.17
C ALA A 345 -24.64 -1.11 -12.62
N ASP A 346 -25.38 -1.93 -13.39
CA ASP A 346 -25.77 -1.62 -14.77
C ASP A 346 -26.98 -0.67 -14.85
N GLY A 347 -27.67 -0.42 -13.73
CA GLY A 347 -28.82 0.47 -13.67
C GLY A 347 -30.10 -0.08 -14.31
N LEU A 348 -30.12 -1.36 -14.71
CA LEU A 348 -31.22 -1.96 -15.47
C LEU A 348 -32.19 -2.70 -14.55
N VAL A 349 -33.49 -2.53 -14.81
CA VAL A 349 -34.55 -3.33 -14.21
C VAL A 349 -34.94 -4.42 -15.20
N GLN A 350 -35.00 -5.68 -14.79
CA GLN A 350 -35.29 -6.78 -15.71
C GLN A 350 -36.73 -7.26 -15.62
N LEU A 351 -37.43 -7.21 -16.75
CA LEU A 351 -38.75 -7.79 -16.95
C LEU A 351 -38.55 -9.17 -17.60
N SER A 352 -37.93 -10.09 -16.87
CA SER A 352 -37.57 -11.42 -17.39
C SER A 352 -38.73 -12.41 -17.22
N THR A 353 -39.12 -13.09 -18.29
CA THR A 353 -39.98 -14.28 -18.21
C THR A 353 -39.09 -15.52 -18.31
N PHE A 354 -39.08 -16.33 -17.25
CA PHE A 354 -38.38 -17.61 -17.24
C PHE A 354 -39.33 -18.73 -17.64
N TYR A 355 -38.84 -19.59 -18.53
CA TYR A 355 -39.51 -20.80 -19.00
C TYR A 355 -38.78 -22.02 -18.46
N ALA A 356 -39.56 -23.02 -18.05
CA ALA A 356 -39.06 -24.35 -17.71
C ALA A 356 -39.70 -25.37 -18.66
N LYS A 357 -39.00 -26.47 -18.88
CA LYS A 357 -39.47 -27.57 -19.73
C LYS A 357 -40.32 -28.52 -18.91
N PHE A 358 -41.64 -28.41 -19.01
CA PHE A 358 -42.60 -29.24 -18.29
C PHE A 358 -43.10 -30.43 -19.11
N GLY A 359 -42.99 -30.36 -20.44
CA GLY A 359 -43.32 -31.45 -21.35
C GLY A 359 -42.11 -32.34 -21.70
N SER A 360 -42.37 -33.54 -22.21
CA SER A 360 -41.35 -34.52 -22.60
C SER A 360 -41.35 -34.83 -24.09
N ASP A 361 -42.15 -34.11 -24.89
CA ASP A 361 -42.43 -34.43 -26.29
C ASP A 361 -41.33 -33.94 -27.25
N GLY A 362 -40.31 -33.25 -26.74
CA GLY A 362 -39.12 -32.82 -27.48
C GLY A 362 -39.43 -31.70 -28.47
N ASN A 363 -40.21 -30.70 -28.04
CA ASN A 363 -40.55 -29.56 -28.89
C ASN A 363 -40.67 -28.25 -28.08
N ALA A 364 -40.73 -27.11 -28.78
CA ALA A 364 -40.79 -25.80 -28.13
C ALA A 364 -42.05 -25.57 -27.27
N ALA A 365 -43.14 -26.34 -27.48
CA ALA A 365 -44.35 -26.24 -26.66
C ALA A 365 -44.22 -26.92 -25.29
N ASP A 366 -43.16 -27.70 -25.05
CA ASP A 366 -42.83 -28.25 -23.73
C ASP A 366 -42.37 -27.16 -22.75
N TRP A 367 -41.91 -26.02 -23.28
CA TRP A 367 -41.44 -24.90 -22.48
C TRP A 367 -42.61 -23.99 -22.12
N GLU A 368 -42.99 -23.99 -20.85
CA GLU A 368 -44.06 -23.15 -20.31
C GLU A 368 -43.48 -22.15 -19.30
N PRO A 369 -44.10 -20.96 -19.15
CA PRO A 369 -43.59 -19.95 -18.23
C PRO A 369 -43.72 -20.44 -16.79
N MET A 370 -42.65 -20.30 -16.01
CA MET A 370 -42.58 -20.61 -14.57
C MET A 370 -42.44 -19.35 -13.72
N ILE A 371 -41.85 -18.29 -14.28
CA ILE A 371 -41.77 -16.96 -13.70
C ILE A 371 -42.08 -15.98 -14.83
N SER A 372 -43.08 -15.14 -14.63
CA SER A 372 -43.44 -14.03 -15.51
C SER A 372 -42.94 -12.78 -14.81
N GLY A 373 -42.49 -11.76 -15.56
CA GLY A 373 -42.18 -10.44 -15.03
C GLY A 373 -43.43 -9.73 -14.49
N GLY A 374 -44.13 -10.35 -13.54
CA GLY A 374 -45.34 -9.89 -12.88
C GLY A 374 -44.99 -8.78 -11.92
N ASP A 375 -44.56 -9.12 -10.70
CA ASP A 375 -44.18 -8.10 -9.71
C ASP A 375 -42.67 -7.85 -9.73
N VAL A 376 -42.29 -6.62 -10.08
CA VAL A 376 -40.90 -6.16 -10.04
C VAL A 376 -40.77 -5.10 -8.97
N LYS A 377 -39.84 -5.32 -8.04
CA LYS A 377 -39.56 -4.40 -6.93
C LYS A 377 -38.51 -3.39 -7.37
N VAL A 378 -38.82 -2.12 -7.20
CA VAL A 378 -37.89 -1.00 -7.47
C VAL A 378 -37.86 -0.07 -6.27
N ARG A 379 -36.68 0.48 -5.97
CA ARG A 379 -36.49 1.34 -4.80
C ARG A 379 -36.42 2.80 -5.20
N PHE A 380 -37.03 3.65 -4.37
CA PHE A 380 -36.98 5.09 -4.51
C PHE A 380 -36.59 5.75 -3.21
N HIS A 381 -35.65 6.69 -3.30
CA HIS A 381 -35.30 7.58 -2.20
C HIS A 381 -36.28 8.75 -2.15
N VAL A 382 -36.86 9.01 -0.98
CA VAL A 382 -37.85 10.07 -0.75
C VAL A 382 -37.29 11.07 0.26
N SER A 383 -37.24 12.35 -0.13
CA SER A 383 -36.73 13.44 0.73
C SER A 383 -37.81 14.48 1.03
N PRO A 384 -37.97 14.91 2.30
CA PRO A 384 -37.33 14.36 3.50
C PRO A 384 -37.90 12.97 3.88
N SER A 385 -37.14 12.15 4.61
CA SER A 385 -37.53 10.78 5.01
C SER A 385 -38.87 10.72 5.77
N SER A 386 -39.15 11.74 6.59
CA SER A 386 -40.42 11.88 7.31
C SER A 386 -41.66 11.94 6.39
N ALA A 387 -41.49 12.33 5.13
CA ALA A 387 -42.57 12.39 4.15
C ALA A 387 -42.81 11.04 3.45
N ALA A 388 -41.88 10.07 3.52
CA ALA A 388 -42.05 8.74 2.94
C ALA A 388 -43.25 7.98 3.56
N LYS A 389 -43.49 8.21 4.86
CA LYS A 389 -44.63 7.64 5.59
C LYS A 389 -45.98 7.99 4.98
N GLU A 390 -46.12 9.17 4.36
CA GLU A 390 -47.33 9.56 3.64
C GLU A 390 -47.60 8.63 2.46
N LEU A 391 -46.55 8.27 1.68
CA LEU A 391 -46.70 7.36 0.55
C LEU A 391 -46.97 5.93 1.01
N ILE A 392 -46.29 5.45 2.05
CA ILE A 392 -46.43 4.07 2.55
C ILE A 392 -47.81 3.86 3.19
N ASP A 393 -48.21 4.74 4.13
CA ASP A 393 -49.42 4.52 4.93
C ASP A 393 -50.70 4.87 4.18
N ASN A 394 -50.65 5.80 3.20
CA ASN A 394 -51.83 6.34 2.55
C ASN A 394 -51.98 5.97 1.07
N PHE A 395 -51.08 5.17 0.48
CA PHE A 395 -51.23 4.71 -0.91
C PHE A 395 -52.62 4.09 -1.17
N GLY A 396 -53.31 4.59 -2.20
CA GLY A 396 -54.65 4.13 -2.59
C GLY A 396 -55.81 4.57 -1.70
N LYS A 397 -55.59 5.34 -0.63
CA LYS A 397 -56.66 5.83 0.27
C LYS A 397 -57.26 7.16 -0.22
N GLU A 398 -58.52 7.42 0.14
CA GLU A 398 -59.19 8.71 -0.10
C GLU A 398 -58.48 9.88 0.60
N THR A 399 -57.79 9.61 1.71
CA THR A 399 -57.04 10.60 2.49
C THR A 399 -55.62 10.88 1.98
N ALA A 400 -55.19 10.24 0.89
CA ALA A 400 -53.85 10.41 0.33
C ALA A 400 -53.64 11.84 -0.18
N LYS A 401 -52.49 12.43 0.14
CA LYS A 401 -52.13 13.77 -0.36
C LYS A 401 -51.68 13.77 -1.83
N TYR A 402 -51.09 12.67 -2.30
CA TYR A 402 -50.57 12.52 -3.66
C TYR A 402 -51.30 11.41 -4.42
N ASN A 403 -51.56 11.66 -5.70
CA ASN A 403 -51.81 10.63 -6.69
C ASN A 403 -50.47 10.06 -7.15
N VAL A 404 -50.25 8.77 -6.90
CA VAL A 404 -49.02 8.06 -7.29
C VAL A 404 -49.29 7.27 -8.55
N ALA A 405 -48.55 7.55 -9.61
CA ALA A 405 -48.70 6.91 -10.91
C ALA A 405 -47.34 6.60 -11.56
N VAL A 406 -47.34 5.69 -12.52
CA VAL A 406 -46.14 5.35 -13.29
C VAL A 406 -46.23 6.02 -14.65
N ASP A 407 -45.21 6.80 -15.01
CA ASP A 407 -45.01 7.24 -16.38
C ASP A 407 -44.02 6.31 -17.08
N TYR A 408 -44.29 5.99 -18.34
CA TYR A 408 -43.44 5.07 -19.10
C TYR A 408 -43.41 5.43 -20.59
N GLN A 409 -42.24 5.23 -21.19
CA GLN A 409 -42.01 5.43 -22.62
C GLN A 409 -41.41 4.16 -23.21
N THR A 410 -41.93 3.66 -24.33
CA THR A 410 -41.21 2.58 -25.04
C THR A 410 -39.96 3.17 -25.67
N VAL A 411 -38.88 2.41 -25.72
CA VAL A 411 -37.59 2.86 -26.28
C VAL A 411 -37.67 3.15 -27.80
N LYS A 412 -38.81 2.89 -28.49
CA LYS A 412 -38.98 3.15 -29.94
C LYS A 412 -40.26 3.86 -30.43
N THR A 413 -41.37 3.96 -29.69
CA THR A 413 -42.58 4.77 -30.03
C THR A 413 -43.52 5.03 -28.82
N ARG A 414 -44.31 6.12 -28.80
CA ARG A 414 -45.32 6.36 -27.75
C ARG A 414 -46.48 5.34 -27.87
N ALA A 415 -46.58 4.41 -26.94
CA ALA A 415 -47.79 3.60 -26.71
C ALA A 415 -48.64 4.26 -25.60
N THR A 416 -49.97 4.16 -25.70
CA THR A 416 -50.92 4.71 -24.72
C THR A 416 -51.82 3.59 -24.19
N GLY A 417 -51.61 3.17 -22.94
CA GLY A 417 -52.45 2.21 -22.20
C GLY A 417 -51.76 1.69 -20.93
N GLU A 418 -52.49 1.46 -19.82
CA GLU A 418 -51.99 1.07 -18.49
C GLU A 418 -51.18 -0.25 -18.49
N LEU A 419 -49.86 -0.14 -18.70
CA LEU A 419 -48.94 -1.29 -18.78
C LEU A 419 -48.25 -1.64 -17.46
N PHE A 420 -48.12 -0.65 -16.57
CA PHE A 420 -47.48 -0.78 -15.26
C PHE A 420 -48.43 -0.26 -14.20
N ASN A 421 -48.78 -1.11 -13.23
CA ASN A 421 -49.58 -0.72 -12.08
C ASN A 421 -48.75 -0.84 -10.80
N ILE A 422 -48.95 0.05 -9.84
CA ILE A 422 -48.32 -0.07 -8.53
C ILE A 422 -49.22 -0.94 -7.67
N THR A 423 -48.74 -2.12 -7.29
CA THR A 423 -49.48 -3.06 -6.44
C THR A 423 -49.26 -2.77 -4.96
N LYS A 424 -48.08 -2.26 -4.61
CA LYS A 424 -47.70 -2.02 -3.22
C LYS A 424 -46.59 -0.97 -3.09
N ILE A 425 -46.64 -0.19 -2.02
CA ILE A 425 -45.56 0.68 -1.56
C ILE A 425 -45.25 0.32 -0.11
N GLU A 426 -44.00 0.01 0.20
CA GLU A 426 -43.55 -0.43 1.52
C GLU A 426 -42.32 0.31 2.01
N ALA A 427 -42.10 0.29 3.32
CA ALA A 427 -40.84 0.70 3.91
C ALA A 427 -39.76 -0.35 3.63
N VAL A 428 -38.53 0.12 3.41
CA VAL A 428 -37.34 -0.74 3.44
C VAL A 428 -36.90 -0.88 4.90
N GLU A 429 -36.64 -2.11 5.36
CA GLU A 429 -36.22 -2.39 6.73
C GLU A 429 -34.91 -1.62 7.04
N ASP A 430 -34.87 -0.96 8.21
CA ASP A 430 -33.76 -0.11 8.67
C ASP A 430 -33.40 1.13 7.80
N GLU A 431 -34.19 1.47 6.77
CA GLU A 431 -33.93 2.60 5.85
C GLU A 431 -35.15 3.52 5.69
N ALA A 432 -35.37 4.43 6.65
CA ALA A 432 -36.56 5.29 6.71
C ALA A 432 -36.73 6.29 5.53
N ASN A 433 -35.68 6.48 4.73
CA ASN A 433 -35.64 7.38 3.56
C ASN A 433 -35.90 6.65 2.23
N LEU A 434 -36.04 5.32 2.25
CA LEU A 434 -36.26 4.51 1.06
C LEU A 434 -37.63 3.83 1.11
N ILE A 435 -38.30 3.85 -0.04
CA ILE A 435 -39.53 3.10 -0.27
C ILE A 435 -39.28 2.02 -1.32
N GLU A 436 -39.87 0.86 -1.12
CA GLU A 436 -39.94 -0.20 -2.12
C GLU A 436 -41.30 -0.14 -2.80
N VAL A 437 -41.29 0.04 -4.12
CA VAL A 437 -42.49 0.11 -4.95
C VAL A 437 -42.54 -1.16 -5.79
N THR A 438 -43.63 -1.91 -5.64
CA THR A 438 -43.88 -3.12 -6.44
C THR A 438 -44.69 -2.75 -7.67
N LEU A 439 -44.11 -2.99 -8.85
CA LEU A 439 -44.71 -2.74 -10.15
C LEU A 439 -45.22 -4.05 -10.75
N ASP A 440 -46.51 -4.12 -11.03
CA ASP A 440 -47.08 -5.15 -11.90
C ASP A 440 -46.75 -4.82 -13.36
N ALA A 441 -45.76 -5.52 -13.89
CA ALA A 441 -45.29 -5.49 -15.26
C ALA A 441 -45.81 -6.67 -16.10
N SER A 442 -46.81 -7.42 -15.63
CA SER A 442 -47.34 -8.60 -16.33
C SER A 442 -47.86 -8.33 -17.75
N LYS A 443 -48.26 -7.08 -18.02
CA LYS A 443 -48.74 -6.62 -19.34
C LYS A 443 -47.63 -5.99 -20.20
N ALA A 444 -46.41 -5.85 -19.68
CA ALA A 444 -45.29 -5.24 -20.39
C ALA A 444 -44.84 -6.11 -21.58
N ALA A 445 -45.02 -5.57 -22.79
CA ALA A 445 -44.75 -6.31 -24.02
C ALA A 445 -43.33 -6.07 -24.59
N ALA A 446 -42.68 -4.97 -24.20
CA ALA A 446 -41.39 -4.50 -24.72
C ALA A 446 -40.46 -4.00 -23.58
N SER A 447 -39.35 -3.35 -23.94
CA SER A 447 -38.51 -2.60 -23.00
C SER A 447 -38.97 -1.14 -22.90
N TYR A 448 -38.93 -0.57 -21.69
CA TYR A 448 -39.48 0.74 -21.36
C TYR A 448 -38.50 1.58 -20.55
N ALA A 449 -38.57 2.91 -20.68
CA ALA A 449 -38.06 3.85 -19.69
C ALA A 449 -39.21 4.20 -18.74
N ILE A 450 -39.04 4.03 -17.44
CA ILE A 450 -40.09 4.13 -16.42
C ILE A 450 -39.70 5.20 -15.39
N ALA A 451 -40.66 6.01 -14.95
CA ALA A 451 -40.52 6.95 -13.84
C ALA A 451 -41.74 6.91 -12.91
N LEU A 452 -41.51 7.14 -11.62
CA LEU A 452 -42.58 7.29 -10.63
C LEU A 452 -42.99 8.76 -10.57
N THR A 453 -44.29 9.03 -10.69
CA THR A 453 -44.87 10.37 -10.70
C THR A 453 -45.80 10.57 -9.52
N LEU A 454 -45.67 11.72 -8.87
CA LEU A 454 -46.48 12.18 -7.76
C LEU A 454 -47.16 13.47 -8.20
N THR A 455 -48.49 13.47 -8.21
CA THR A 455 -49.30 14.66 -8.52
C THR A 455 -50.23 15.01 -7.37
N ASP A 456 -50.50 16.29 -7.16
CA ASP A 456 -51.42 16.73 -6.10
C ASP A 456 -52.82 16.12 -6.31
N LYS A 457 -53.40 15.55 -5.25
CA LYS A 457 -54.74 14.93 -5.29
C LYS A 457 -55.87 15.92 -4.98
N VAL A 458 -55.58 17.13 -4.48
CA VAL A 458 -56.61 18.07 -3.99
C VAL A 458 -57.20 18.88 -5.15
N GLU A 459 -58.47 18.61 -5.47
CA GLU A 459 -59.23 19.31 -6.51
C GLU A 459 -59.93 20.54 -5.92
N GLY A 460 -59.52 21.77 -6.32
CA GLY A 460 -60.39 22.96 -6.22
C GLY A 460 -59.84 24.22 -5.53
N GLU A 461 -58.77 24.17 -4.74
CA GLU A 461 -58.17 25.38 -4.14
C GLU A 461 -56.65 25.33 -4.30
N ALA A 462 -56.09 26.35 -4.99
CA ALA A 462 -54.68 26.64 -5.25
C ALA A 462 -53.64 25.52 -5.00
N LYS A 463 -53.00 25.00 -6.08
CA LYS A 463 -51.82 24.10 -6.05
C LYS A 463 -50.92 24.36 -4.83
N THR A 464 -51.08 23.54 -3.79
CA THR A 464 -50.29 23.69 -2.55
C THR A 464 -49.10 22.73 -2.51
N LEU A 465 -49.13 21.68 -3.34
CA LEU A 465 -48.04 20.70 -3.49
C LEU A 465 -47.40 20.76 -4.89
N ASN A 466 -46.12 20.39 -4.99
CA ASN A 466 -45.41 20.32 -6.27
C ASN A 466 -45.62 18.94 -6.92
N ASP A 467 -45.87 18.92 -8.22
CA ASP A 467 -45.80 17.69 -9.02
C ASP A 467 -44.33 17.29 -9.16
N ILE A 468 -43.99 16.05 -8.79
CA ILE A 468 -42.62 15.55 -8.77
C ILE A 468 -42.57 14.20 -9.47
N SER A 469 -41.56 14.03 -10.32
CA SER A 469 -41.25 12.75 -10.97
C SER A 469 -39.84 12.29 -10.60
N SER A 470 -39.65 10.98 -10.48
CA SER A 470 -38.31 10.40 -10.40
C SER A 470 -37.53 10.60 -11.70
N ASN A 471 -36.23 10.35 -11.66
CA ASN A 471 -35.48 10.05 -12.88
C ASN A 471 -36.07 8.81 -13.56
N TYR A 472 -35.98 8.76 -14.88
CA TYR A 472 -36.32 7.56 -15.63
C TYR A 472 -35.25 6.48 -15.43
N PHE A 473 -35.69 5.24 -15.29
CA PHE A 473 -34.83 4.06 -15.29
C PHE A 473 -35.28 3.09 -16.40
N VAL A 474 -34.35 2.26 -16.88
CA VAL A 474 -34.61 1.38 -18.01
C VAL A 474 -35.06 0.01 -17.52
N ALA A 475 -36.23 -0.42 -17.96
CA ALA A 475 -36.77 -1.75 -17.77
C ALA A 475 -36.64 -2.57 -19.06
N VAL A 476 -35.81 -3.63 -19.07
CA VAL A 476 -35.51 -4.47 -20.23
C VAL A 476 -36.27 -5.78 -20.15
N LYS A 477 -37.00 -6.14 -21.21
CA LYS A 477 -37.68 -7.43 -21.30
C LYS A 477 -36.76 -8.52 -21.84
N ASN A 478 -36.64 -9.61 -21.10
CA ASN A 478 -35.90 -10.81 -21.51
C ASN A 478 -36.80 -12.05 -21.47
N VAL A 479 -36.56 -12.99 -22.39
CA VAL A 479 -37.15 -14.33 -22.35
C VAL A 479 -36.00 -15.29 -22.12
N LEU A 480 -36.06 -16.08 -21.04
CA LEU A 480 -34.98 -16.97 -20.62
C LEU A 480 -35.51 -18.38 -20.37
N TYR A 481 -34.80 -19.39 -20.86
CA TYR A 481 -35.17 -20.81 -20.76
C TYR A 481 -34.20 -21.50 -19.79
N ILE A 482 -34.72 -22.09 -18.70
CA ILE A 482 -33.91 -22.75 -17.68
C ILE A 482 -33.52 -24.16 -18.13
N ASP A 483 -32.25 -24.29 -18.49
CA ASP A 483 -31.64 -25.57 -18.83
C ASP A 483 -31.27 -26.36 -17.56
N LYS A 484 -30.67 -25.69 -16.57
CA LYS A 484 -30.17 -26.36 -15.35
C LYS A 484 -30.27 -25.49 -14.11
N VAL A 485 -30.56 -26.12 -12.97
CA VAL A 485 -30.50 -25.52 -11.63
C VAL A 485 -29.73 -26.44 -10.70
N GLU A 486 -28.75 -25.90 -9.96
CA GLU A 486 -27.91 -26.65 -9.03
C GLU A 486 -27.80 -25.94 -7.69
N TRP A 487 -27.79 -26.69 -6.59
CA TRP A 487 -27.40 -26.17 -5.28
C TRP A 487 -25.96 -26.53 -4.97
N THR A 488 -25.15 -25.50 -4.69
CA THR A 488 -23.75 -25.68 -4.30
C THR A 488 -23.56 -25.36 -2.81
N PRO A 489 -23.36 -26.37 -1.94
CA PRO A 489 -23.01 -26.13 -0.53
C PRO A 489 -21.64 -25.46 -0.39
N LYS A 490 -21.40 -24.82 0.76
CA LYS A 490 -20.14 -24.15 1.10
C LYS A 490 -18.93 -25.10 1.06
N GLU A 491 -19.10 -26.31 1.57
CA GLU A 491 -18.08 -27.37 1.57
C GLU A 491 -18.71 -28.69 1.11
N LYS A 492 -17.92 -29.53 0.42
CA LYS A 492 -18.32 -30.86 -0.07
C LYS A 492 -17.39 -31.95 0.47
N PRO A 493 -17.37 -32.20 1.79
CA PRO A 493 -16.48 -33.19 2.37
C PRO A 493 -16.88 -34.61 1.95
N THR A 494 -15.89 -35.43 1.61
CA THR A 494 -16.07 -36.85 1.25
C THR A 494 -16.02 -37.79 2.46
N THR A 495 -15.79 -37.26 3.66
CA THR A 495 -15.73 -38.01 4.91
C THR A 495 -16.45 -37.28 6.04
N LEU A 496 -17.06 -38.04 6.94
CA LEU A 496 -17.67 -37.55 8.18
C LEU A 496 -16.90 -38.13 9.37
N VAL A 497 -16.41 -37.30 10.28
CA VAL A 497 -15.82 -37.78 11.55
C VAL A 497 -16.96 -38.17 12.48
N LYS A 498 -16.91 -39.37 13.07
CA LYS A 498 -17.93 -39.85 14.01
C LYS A 498 -18.05 -38.90 15.21
N GLY A 499 -19.25 -38.37 15.43
CA GLY A 499 -19.54 -37.35 16.45
C GLY A 499 -19.62 -35.92 15.90
N ASN A 500 -19.16 -35.68 14.67
CA ASN A 500 -19.30 -34.38 13.98
C ASN A 500 -20.50 -34.37 13.03
N THR A 501 -20.71 -33.24 12.36
CA THR A 501 -21.80 -33.01 11.40
C THR A 501 -21.31 -32.31 10.13
N ILE A 502 -22.02 -32.48 9.01
CA ILE A 502 -21.79 -31.74 7.75
C ILE A 502 -23.06 -30.95 7.43
N ASP A 503 -22.95 -29.66 7.16
CA ASP A 503 -24.08 -28.80 6.78
C ASP A 503 -24.08 -28.53 5.27
N TYR A 504 -25.14 -28.97 4.60
CA TYR A 504 -25.30 -28.80 3.15
C TYR A 504 -26.14 -27.57 2.77
N LYS A 505 -26.82 -26.89 3.69
CA LYS A 505 -27.68 -25.72 3.39
C LYS A 505 -27.05 -24.40 3.83
N THR A 506 -26.41 -24.33 5.00
CA THR A 506 -25.90 -23.06 5.50
C THR A 506 -24.75 -22.55 4.64
N GLY A 507 -24.90 -21.35 4.07
CA GLY A 507 -23.88 -20.69 3.25
C GLY A 507 -23.68 -21.31 1.85
N GLY A 508 -24.57 -22.20 1.41
CA GLY A 508 -24.64 -22.61 0.00
C GLY A 508 -25.41 -21.61 -0.87
N ASP A 509 -25.37 -21.79 -2.19
CA ASP A 509 -26.00 -20.89 -3.16
C ASP A 509 -26.52 -21.65 -4.40
N TYR A 510 -27.52 -21.08 -5.08
CA TYR A 510 -28.08 -21.62 -6.32
C TYR A 510 -27.27 -21.18 -7.53
N THR A 511 -27.07 -22.11 -8.47
CA THR A 511 -26.47 -21.86 -9.79
C THR A 511 -27.45 -22.23 -10.89
N LEU A 512 -27.70 -21.30 -11.81
CA LEU A 512 -28.61 -21.43 -12.93
C LEU A 512 -27.83 -21.38 -14.24
N THR A 513 -28.24 -22.23 -15.17
CA THR A 513 -27.87 -22.15 -16.58
C THR A 513 -29.14 -21.85 -17.37
N VAL A 514 -29.16 -20.71 -18.07
CA VAL A 514 -30.32 -20.25 -18.84
C VAL A 514 -29.90 -19.78 -20.23
N HIS A 515 -30.80 -19.91 -21.20
CA HIS A 515 -30.59 -19.55 -22.60
C HIS A 515 -31.67 -18.58 -23.08
N SER A 516 -31.37 -17.78 -24.12
CA SER A 516 -32.31 -16.78 -24.65
C SER A 516 -33.34 -17.32 -25.64
N SER A 517 -33.16 -18.54 -26.13
CA SER A 517 -34.03 -19.16 -27.13
C SER A 517 -33.99 -20.68 -27.07
N VAL A 518 -34.99 -21.30 -27.71
CA VAL A 518 -35.07 -22.76 -27.93
C VAL A 518 -35.35 -23.03 -29.41
N ASP A 519 -34.85 -24.14 -29.93
CA ASP A 519 -35.13 -24.57 -31.30
C ASP A 519 -36.60 -24.96 -31.44
N ASN A 520 -37.25 -24.44 -32.47
CA ASN A 520 -38.68 -24.63 -32.69
C ASN A 520 -39.07 -26.08 -33.05
N ASN A 521 -38.13 -26.90 -33.53
CA ASN A 521 -38.39 -28.27 -33.97
C ASN A 521 -37.98 -29.33 -32.95
N SER A 522 -36.86 -29.16 -32.24
CA SER A 522 -36.32 -30.11 -31.25
C SER A 522 -36.63 -29.73 -29.79
N GLY A 523 -36.99 -28.47 -29.53
CA GLY A 523 -37.22 -27.98 -28.17
C GLY A 523 -35.97 -28.01 -27.29
N ASP A 524 -34.78 -28.02 -27.89
CA ASP A 524 -33.50 -27.87 -27.21
C ASP A 524 -33.16 -26.39 -27.05
N VAL A 525 -32.40 -26.04 -26.01
CA VAL A 525 -31.90 -24.68 -25.83
C VAL A 525 -30.86 -24.32 -26.91
N GLU A 526 -30.89 -23.08 -27.41
CA GLU A 526 -29.99 -22.60 -28.45
C GLU A 526 -29.06 -21.48 -27.97
N GLY A 527 -27.90 -21.37 -28.63
CA GLY A 527 -26.91 -20.33 -28.37
C GLY A 527 -26.09 -20.53 -27.09
N GLU A 528 -25.20 -19.59 -26.82
CA GLU A 528 -24.41 -19.57 -25.59
C GLU A 528 -25.31 -19.31 -24.37
N ALA A 529 -25.01 -19.98 -23.26
CA ALA A 529 -25.69 -19.73 -21.99
C ALA A 529 -25.45 -18.27 -21.54
N ASP A 530 -26.44 -17.69 -20.86
CA ASP A 530 -26.30 -16.38 -20.26
C ASP A 530 -25.13 -16.39 -19.25
N THR A 531 -24.34 -15.32 -19.27
CA THR A 531 -23.15 -15.18 -18.43
C THR A 531 -23.45 -15.10 -16.93
N ARG A 532 -24.69 -14.71 -16.57
CA ARG A 532 -25.15 -14.65 -15.17
C ARG A 532 -25.54 -16.05 -14.71
N LYS A 533 -25.24 -16.37 -13.45
CA LYS A 533 -25.40 -17.73 -12.92
C LYS A 533 -26.15 -17.80 -11.60
N LYS A 534 -26.33 -16.70 -10.88
CA LYS A 534 -26.99 -16.72 -9.56
C LYS A 534 -28.43 -16.22 -9.64
N LEU A 535 -29.32 -16.74 -8.80
CA LEU A 535 -30.72 -16.28 -8.71
C LEU A 535 -30.82 -14.76 -8.48
N SER A 536 -29.98 -14.22 -7.60
CA SER A 536 -29.93 -12.78 -7.30
C SER A 536 -29.53 -11.93 -8.50
N GLN A 537 -28.66 -12.42 -9.39
CA GLN A 537 -28.28 -11.70 -10.62
C GLN A 537 -29.43 -11.60 -11.64
N TYR A 538 -30.46 -12.41 -11.46
CA TYR A 538 -31.68 -12.41 -12.27
C TYR A 538 -32.86 -11.77 -11.55
N GLY A 539 -32.69 -11.28 -10.32
CA GLY A 539 -33.77 -10.75 -9.49
C GLY A 539 -34.84 -11.79 -9.12
N ILE A 540 -34.47 -13.08 -9.08
CA ILE A 540 -35.40 -14.17 -8.74
C ILE A 540 -35.24 -14.57 -7.28
N SER A 541 -36.35 -14.75 -6.59
CA SER A 541 -36.37 -15.24 -5.20
C SER A 541 -36.24 -16.76 -5.13
N ALA A 542 -35.50 -17.23 -4.11
CA ALA A 542 -35.25 -18.66 -3.87
C ALA A 542 -36.51 -19.47 -3.53
N ASP A 543 -37.60 -18.80 -3.11
CA ASP A 543 -38.92 -19.43 -2.90
C ASP A 543 -39.48 -20.10 -4.18
N LYS A 544 -39.01 -19.68 -5.36
CA LYS A 544 -39.38 -20.29 -6.65
C LYS A 544 -38.64 -21.59 -6.96
N PHE A 545 -37.65 -21.95 -6.14
CA PHE A 545 -36.81 -23.13 -6.29
C PHE A 545 -36.73 -23.93 -4.98
N PRO A 546 -37.87 -24.39 -4.42
CA PRO A 546 -37.87 -25.23 -3.22
C PRO A 546 -36.92 -26.41 -3.39
N MET A 547 -36.02 -26.57 -2.42
CA MET A 547 -35.00 -27.59 -2.41
C MET A 547 -35.21 -28.57 -1.26
N GLU A 548 -35.25 -29.85 -1.60
CA GLU A 548 -35.22 -30.96 -0.66
C GLU A 548 -33.88 -31.70 -0.75
N LEU A 549 -33.36 -32.10 0.40
CA LEU A 549 -32.19 -32.96 0.49
C LEU A 549 -32.63 -34.36 0.87
N THR A 550 -32.10 -35.36 0.18
CA THR A 550 -32.40 -36.76 0.41
C THR A 550 -31.14 -37.53 0.79
N LEU A 551 -31.33 -38.50 1.67
CA LEU A 551 -30.26 -39.37 2.16
C LEU A 551 -30.38 -40.75 1.51
N GLY A 552 -29.33 -41.14 0.78
CA GLY A 552 -29.19 -42.43 0.12
C GLY A 552 -27.84 -43.11 0.41
N GLY A 553 -27.48 -44.10 -0.40
CA GLY A 553 -26.26 -44.89 -0.25
C GLY A 553 -26.42 -46.17 0.57
N THR A 554 -25.41 -47.03 0.53
CA THR A 554 -25.47 -48.41 1.06
C THR A 554 -25.74 -48.48 2.56
N ASN A 555 -25.32 -47.48 3.34
CA ASN A 555 -25.51 -47.45 4.79
C ASN A 555 -26.34 -46.24 5.26
N ALA A 556 -27.18 -45.67 4.40
CA ALA A 556 -28.02 -44.50 4.70
C ALA A 556 -28.75 -44.57 6.05
N ALA A 557 -29.28 -45.76 6.41
CA ALA A 557 -30.02 -45.97 7.65
C ALA A 557 -29.22 -45.64 8.93
N ASN A 558 -27.89 -45.71 8.85
CA ASN A 558 -26.97 -45.42 9.95
C ASN A 558 -26.61 -43.93 10.07
N PHE A 559 -27.10 -43.09 9.15
CA PHE A 559 -26.94 -41.65 9.20
C PHE A 559 -28.29 -40.97 9.39
N GLU A 560 -28.24 -39.71 9.75
CA GLU A 560 -29.42 -38.85 9.90
C GLU A 560 -29.15 -37.53 9.20
N LEU A 561 -30.09 -37.12 8.36
CA LEU A 561 -30.10 -35.83 7.68
C LEU A 561 -31.28 -35.04 8.24
N SER A 562 -31.00 -33.96 8.95
CA SER A 562 -32.03 -33.08 9.50
C SER A 562 -32.71 -32.25 8.40
N GLU A 563 -33.89 -31.71 8.70
CA GLU A 563 -34.60 -30.77 7.81
C GLU A 563 -33.77 -29.51 7.47
N ALA A 564 -32.92 -29.09 8.42
CA ALA A 564 -31.95 -28.01 8.24
C ALA A 564 -30.79 -28.37 7.29
N GLY A 565 -30.73 -29.61 6.78
CA GLY A 565 -29.69 -30.05 5.84
C GLY A 565 -28.38 -30.47 6.50
N VAL A 566 -28.41 -30.75 7.80
CA VAL A 566 -27.24 -31.19 8.56
C VAL A 566 -27.21 -32.72 8.62
N LEU A 567 -26.16 -33.33 8.04
CA LEU A 567 -25.85 -34.76 8.06
C LEU A 567 -25.04 -35.11 9.31
N SER A 568 -25.45 -36.17 10.01
CA SER A 568 -24.76 -36.74 11.18
C SER A 568 -24.80 -38.27 11.17
N ALA A 569 -23.92 -38.90 11.93
CA ALA A 569 -23.92 -40.35 12.10
C ALA A 569 -24.72 -40.74 13.36
N LYS A 570 -25.57 -41.76 13.25
CA LYS A 570 -26.30 -42.32 14.40
C LYS A 570 -25.37 -43.13 15.30
N GLU A 571 -25.82 -43.42 16.53
CA GLU A 571 -25.05 -44.19 17.51
C GLU A 571 -24.62 -45.58 16.96
N ALA A 572 -25.51 -46.26 16.25
CA ALA A 572 -25.28 -47.56 15.61
C ALA A 572 -24.34 -47.51 14.39
N ALA A 573 -23.94 -46.32 13.93
CA ALA A 573 -23.06 -46.20 12.77
C ALA A 573 -21.65 -46.70 13.12
N VAL A 574 -21.14 -47.60 12.27
CA VAL A 574 -19.78 -48.11 12.37
C VAL A 574 -18.90 -47.41 11.35
N VAL A 575 -17.63 -47.25 11.69
CA VAL A 575 -16.60 -46.70 10.79
C VAL A 575 -16.60 -47.51 9.49
N SER A 576 -16.36 -46.84 8.35
CA SER A 576 -16.49 -47.32 6.96
C SER A 576 -17.89 -47.28 6.35
N ASN A 577 -18.95 -47.07 7.15
CA ASN A 577 -20.29 -46.85 6.60
C ASN A 577 -20.29 -45.64 5.64
N VAL A 578 -21.04 -45.76 4.54
CA VAL A 578 -21.15 -44.71 3.52
C VAL A 578 -22.59 -44.23 3.39
N ALA A 579 -22.77 -42.90 3.36
CA ALA A 579 -24.01 -42.23 3.00
C ALA A 579 -23.80 -41.40 1.72
N LYS A 580 -24.88 -41.12 1.00
CA LYS A 580 -24.91 -40.21 -0.14
C LYS A 580 -25.97 -39.17 0.12
N VAL A 581 -25.64 -37.90 -0.07
CA VAL A 581 -26.62 -36.80 0.01
C VAL A 581 -26.89 -36.31 -1.40
N SER A 582 -28.17 -36.26 -1.76
CA SER A 582 -28.67 -35.76 -3.03
C SER A 582 -29.61 -34.60 -2.80
N TYR A 583 -29.78 -33.76 -3.81
CA TYR A 583 -30.75 -32.66 -3.79
C TYR A 583 -31.75 -32.82 -4.92
N THR A 584 -32.96 -32.36 -4.66
CA THR A 584 -34.02 -32.17 -5.65
C THR A 584 -34.51 -30.73 -5.52
N ILE A 585 -34.48 -29.99 -6.62
CA ILE A 585 -35.02 -28.64 -6.72
C ILE A 585 -36.25 -28.71 -7.62
N THR A 586 -37.41 -28.36 -7.08
CA THR A 586 -38.68 -28.42 -7.81
C THR A 586 -39.06 -27.04 -8.30
N VAL A 587 -39.52 -26.95 -9.54
CA VAL A 587 -40.01 -25.72 -10.16
C VAL A 587 -41.43 -25.94 -10.66
N SER A 588 -42.34 -24.99 -10.40
CA SER A 588 -43.75 -25.06 -10.80
C SER A 588 -44.07 -24.08 -11.94
N GLY A 589 -45.02 -24.44 -12.81
CA GLY A 589 -45.50 -23.57 -13.88
C GLY A 589 -46.34 -22.38 -13.37
N LEU A 590 -46.63 -21.42 -14.25
CA LEU A 590 -47.53 -20.29 -13.96
C LEU A 590 -48.94 -20.46 -14.51
N GLY A 591 -49.91 -19.82 -13.85
CA GLY A 591 -51.30 -19.77 -14.32
C GLY A 591 -51.96 -21.14 -14.36
N THR A 592 -52.65 -21.48 -15.45
CA THR A 592 -53.28 -22.80 -15.67
C THR A 592 -52.28 -23.97 -15.65
N SER A 593 -50.99 -23.68 -15.80
CA SER A 593 -49.89 -24.65 -15.77
C SER A 593 -49.27 -24.86 -14.39
N SER A 594 -49.77 -24.19 -13.35
CA SER A 594 -49.23 -24.30 -11.98
C SER A 594 -49.35 -25.69 -11.34
N GLU A 595 -50.17 -26.57 -11.91
CA GLU A 595 -50.25 -27.98 -11.51
C GLU A 595 -49.07 -28.82 -12.07
N LYS A 596 -48.30 -28.32 -13.04
CA LYS A 596 -47.12 -29.01 -13.60
C LYS A 596 -45.85 -28.59 -12.86
N THR A 597 -44.99 -29.58 -12.59
CA THR A 597 -43.68 -29.38 -11.97
C THR A 597 -42.57 -30.04 -12.76
N VAL A 598 -41.37 -29.44 -12.73
CA VAL A 598 -40.13 -30.06 -13.21
C VAL A 598 -39.14 -30.15 -12.04
N GLU A 599 -38.35 -31.21 -12.02
CA GLU A 599 -37.36 -31.46 -10.97
C GLU A 599 -35.93 -31.42 -11.53
N TYR A 600 -35.07 -30.66 -10.87
CA TYR A 600 -33.63 -30.64 -11.11
C TYR A 600 -32.94 -31.39 -9.96
N THR A 601 -32.29 -32.50 -10.28
CA THR A 601 -31.65 -33.37 -9.29
C THR A 601 -30.14 -33.41 -9.44
N GLY A 602 -29.44 -33.65 -8.34
CA GLY A 602 -28.00 -33.89 -8.33
C GLY A 602 -27.52 -34.56 -7.05
N ASP A 603 -26.27 -35.01 -7.03
CA ASP A 603 -25.66 -35.65 -5.86
C ASP A 603 -24.34 -34.98 -5.47
N TYR A 604 -24.03 -34.98 -4.17
CA TYR A 604 -22.77 -34.47 -3.62
C TYR A 604 -21.69 -35.56 -3.50
N GLY A 605 -21.94 -36.75 -4.05
CA GLY A 605 -21.08 -37.91 -3.89
C GLY A 605 -21.24 -38.64 -2.55
N ASP A 606 -20.38 -39.64 -2.35
CA ASP A 606 -20.37 -40.50 -1.18
C ASP A 606 -19.58 -39.87 -0.01
N VAL A 607 -20.16 -39.97 1.19
CA VAL A 607 -19.57 -39.54 2.47
C VAL A 607 -19.29 -40.78 3.33
N LYS A 608 -18.01 -41.03 3.59
CA LYS A 608 -17.56 -42.17 4.40
C LYS A 608 -17.37 -41.78 5.87
N LEU A 609 -17.93 -42.56 6.79
CA LEU A 609 -17.74 -42.37 8.24
C LEU A 609 -16.34 -42.82 8.67
N ILE A 610 -15.61 -41.94 9.33
CA ILE A 610 -14.25 -42.16 9.85
C ILE A 610 -14.17 -41.82 11.34
N THR A 611 -13.09 -42.21 12.01
CA THR A 611 -12.73 -41.72 13.34
C THR A 611 -11.47 -40.88 13.29
N GLU A 612 -11.46 -39.78 14.04
CA GLU A 612 -10.30 -38.92 14.22
C GLU A 612 -9.62 -39.26 15.54
N GLY A 613 -8.31 -39.52 15.50
CA GLY A 613 -7.47 -39.61 16.69
C GLY A 613 -7.20 -38.22 17.28
N GLU A 614 -6.95 -38.16 18.59
CA GLU A 614 -6.51 -36.93 19.24
C GLU A 614 -5.21 -36.42 18.59
N ALA A 615 -5.20 -35.17 18.13
CA ALA A 615 -4.05 -34.58 17.46
C ALA A 615 -2.77 -34.73 18.31
N GLN A 616 -1.68 -35.16 17.67
CA GLN A 616 -0.41 -35.41 18.37
C GLN A 616 0.64 -34.38 17.98
N GLU A 617 1.32 -33.85 18.99
CA GLU A 617 2.51 -33.03 18.81
C GLU A 617 3.76 -33.88 19.05
N VAL A 618 4.70 -33.78 18.11
CA VAL A 618 5.98 -34.47 18.14
C VAL A 618 7.07 -33.41 18.28
N VAL A 619 7.77 -33.39 19.40
CA VAL A 619 8.96 -32.54 19.58
C VAL A 619 10.19 -33.38 19.25
N LEU A 620 11.05 -32.87 18.36
CA LEU A 620 12.33 -33.51 18.05
C LEU A 620 13.23 -33.48 19.28
N ALA A 621 13.95 -34.58 19.54
CA ALA A 621 14.89 -34.61 20.65
C ALA A 621 16.02 -33.60 20.41
N ALA A 622 16.57 -32.99 21.46
CA ALA A 622 17.66 -32.02 21.34
C ALA A 622 18.89 -32.59 20.59
N ALA A 623 19.15 -33.89 20.72
CA ALA A 623 20.22 -34.57 19.99
C ALA A 623 19.99 -34.65 18.46
N GLN A 624 18.76 -34.42 17.99
CA GLN A 624 18.39 -34.38 16.58
C GLN A 624 18.36 -32.94 16.02
N LEU A 625 18.59 -31.92 16.85
CA LEU A 625 18.48 -30.52 16.45
C LEU A 625 19.81 -29.75 16.66
N PRO A 626 20.10 -28.76 15.80
CA PRO A 626 19.43 -28.49 14.53
C PRO A 626 19.74 -29.57 13.49
N LEU A 627 18.82 -29.80 12.55
CA LEU A 627 19.14 -30.60 11.38
C LEU A 627 20.12 -29.81 10.50
N LEU A 628 21.12 -30.48 9.94
CA LEU A 628 22.08 -29.82 9.05
C LEU A 628 21.66 -29.96 7.59
N TRP A 629 22.05 -28.97 6.77
CA TRP A 629 21.92 -28.96 5.31
C TRP A 629 22.42 -30.27 4.68
N ASN A 630 21.74 -30.77 3.64
CA ASN A 630 22.20 -31.93 2.88
C ASN A 630 22.08 -31.68 1.37
N GLY A 631 23.05 -32.16 0.60
CA GLY A 631 23.06 -32.08 -0.87
C GLY A 631 22.14 -33.07 -1.57
N ALA A 632 21.53 -34.00 -0.83
CA ALA A 632 20.52 -34.95 -1.32
C ALA A 632 19.35 -35.03 -0.33
N GLU A 633 18.19 -35.50 -0.78
CA GLU A 633 17.04 -35.74 0.11
C GLU A 633 17.45 -36.69 1.24
N LYS A 634 17.12 -36.32 2.47
CA LYS A 634 17.43 -37.10 3.67
C LYS A 634 16.19 -37.32 4.51
N SER A 635 16.01 -38.56 4.95
CA SER A 635 14.93 -38.95 5.86
C SER A 635 15.46 -39.06 7.29
N TYR A 636 14.81 -38.37 8.22
CA TYR A 636 15.11 -38.41 9.64
C TYR A 636 14.04 -39.20 10.37
N THR A 637 14.38 -40.37 10.87
CA THR A 637 13.45 -41.21 11.64
C THR A 637 13.08 -40.53 12.95
N LEU A 638 11.78 -40.48 13.25
CA LEU A 638 11.23 -39.90 14.47
C LEU A 638 11.15 -40.93 15.62
N ASP A 639 11.44 -42.20 15.32
CA ASP A 639 11.35 -43.36 16.22
C ASP A 639 12.75 -43.98 16.44
N VAL A 640 13.69 -43.20 17.00
CA VAL A 640 15.07 -43.67 17.25
C VAL A 640 15.49 -43.50 18.72
N THR A 641 15.71 -44.65 19.35
CA THR A 641 16.35 -44.89 20.66
C THR A 641 15.57 -44.43 21.92
N ALA A 642 15.69 -45.23 23.00
CA ALA A 642 14.74 -45.36 24.12
C ALA A 642 14.41 -44.09 24.94
N GLU A 643 13.20 -44.09 25.53
CA GLU A 643 12.66 -43.15 26.52
C GLU A 643 12.69 -41.65 26.13
N SER A 644 12.24 -41.29 24.93
CA SER A 644 11.99 -39.90 24.54
C SER A 644 10.49 -39.59 24.41
N ALA A 645 10.11 -38.32 24.62
CA ALA A 645 8.75 -37.83 24.38
C ALA A 645 8.31 -38.05 22.92
N THR A 646 9.27 -38.02 21.97
CA THR A 646 9.07 -38.31 20.55
C THR A 646 8.58 -39.74 20.35
N VAL A 647 9.20 -40.73 21.00
CA VAL A 647 8.81 -42.16 20.90
C VAL A 647 7.41 -42.37 21.47
N ALA A 648 7.08 -41.74 22.61
CA ALA A 648 5.75 -41.81 23.20
C ALA A 648 4.68 -41.19 22.27
N ALA A 649 4.97 -40.06 21.63
CA ALA A 649 4.07 -39.46 20.65
C ALA A 649 3.86 -40.36 19.43
N VAL A 650 4.93 -40.94 18.87
CA VAL A 650 4.83 -41.89 17.74
C VAL A 650 4.03 -43.14 18.11
N ALA A 651 4.16 -43.65 19.34
CA ALA A 651 3.34 -44.77 19.83
C ALA A 651 1.85 -44.41 19.89
N LYS A 652 1.49 -43.23 20.41
CA LYS A 652 0.09 -42.73 20.41
C LYS A 652 -0.46 -42.57 19.00
N ILE A 653 0.36 -42.11 18.04
CA ILE A 653 -0.03 -42.02 16.63
C ILE A 653 -0.36 -43.41 16.07
N LYS A 654 0.50 -44.42 16.33
CA LYS A 654 0.26 -45.82 15.92
C LYS A 654 -1.02 -46.38 16.55
N GLU A 655 -1.24 -46.14 17.84
CA GLU A 655 -2.45 -46.57 18.56
C GLU A 655 -3.72 -45.94 17.99
N ALA A 656 -3.72 -44.62 17.78
CA ALA A 656 -4.85 -43.88 17.21
C ALA A 656 -5.21 -44.34 15.79
N LEU A 657 -4.21 -44.65 14.97
CA LEU A 657 -4.40 -45.21 13.62
C LEU A 657 -4.65 -46.72 13.62
N GLY A 658 -4.39 -47.41 14.73
CA GLY A 658 -4.45 -48.87 14.83
C GLY A 658 -3.51 -49.59 13.87
N VAL A 659 -2.29 -49.09 13.70
CA VAL A 659 -1.29 -49.64 12.76
C VAL A 659 0.00 -50.04 13.49
N ASP A 660 0.64 -51.12 13.04
CA ASP A 660 1.95 -51.53 13.56
C ASP A 660 3.10 -50.71 12.96
N ASN A 661 2.92 -50.22 11.72
CA ASN A 661 3.89 -49.41 10.98
C ASN A 661 3.19 -48.50 9.95
N PHE A 662 3.94 -47.55 9.38
CA PHE A 662 3.40 -46.51 8.50
C PHE A 662 3.45 -46.84 6.99
N ASN A 663 3.82 -48.06 6.58
CA ASN A 663 4.04 -48.38 5.16
C ASN A 663 2.81 -48.20 4.26
N ASN A 664 1.64 -48.48 4.81
CA ASN A 664 0.38 -48.40 4.09
C ASN A 664 -0.47 -47.21 4.55
N CYS A 665 0.11 -46.27 5.30
CA CYS A 665 -0.58 -45.04 5.67
C CYS A 665 -0.49 -44.03 4.52
N THR A 666 -1.55 -43.25 4.34
CA THR A 666 -1.57 -42.13 3.41
C THR A 666 -1.24 -40.85 4.17
N PHE A 667 -0.34 -40.04 3.63
CA PHE A 667 0.03 -38.74 4.17
C PHE A 667 -0.60 -37.66 3.28
N ALA A 668 -1.45 -36.81 3.87
CA ALA A 668 -2.09 -35.75 3.12
C ALA A 668 -1.05 -34.81 2.51
N ALA A 669 -1.35 -34.29 1.31
CA ALA A 669 -0.53 -33.26 0.70
C ALA A 669 -0.50 -32.04 1.62
N VAL A 670 0.72 -31.62 2.00
CA VAL A 670 0.94 -30.32 2.63
C VAL A 670 0.91 -29.22 1.55
N PRO A 671 0.59 -27.95 1.91
CA PRO A 671 0.61 -26.83 0.97
C PRO A 671 1.92 -26.79 0.17
N GLU A 672 1.87 -26.32 -1.09
CA GLU A 672 3.06 -26.24 -1.96
C GLU A 672 4.22 -25.42 -1.34
N THR A 673 3.90 -24.52 -0.41
CA THR A 673 4.87 -23.72 0.33
C THR A 673 5.67 -24.51 1.37
N GLN A 674 5.21 -25.70 1.77
CA GLN A 674 5.88 -26.56 2.75
C GLN A 674 6.71 -27.64 2.05
N THR A 675 8.03 -27.43 2.03
CA THR A 675 9.00 -28.30 1.36
C THR A 675 9.40 -29.52 2.20
N ILE A 676 9.53 -29.37 3.51
CA ILE A 676 9.79 -30.45 4.47
C ILE A 676 8.48 -31.17 4.78
N LYS A 677 8.48 -32.51 4.71
CA LYS A 677 7.24 -33.30 4.84
C LYS A 677 7.39 -34.46 5.82
N LEU A 678 6.30 -34.80 6.50
CA LEU A 678 6.20 -36.10 7.14
C LEU A 678 5.95 -37.19 6.10
N GLY A 679 6.50 -38.36 6.33
CA GLY A 679 6.25 -39.54 5.51
C GLY A 679 6.69 -40.80 6.22
N ASN A 680 6.88 -41.86 5.44
CA ASN A 680 7.43 -43.11 5.92
C ASN A 680 8.75 -43.46 5.20
N SER A 681 9.57 -44.25 5.90
CA SER A 681 10.70 -44.97 5.32
C SER A 681 10.86 -46.29 6.07
N SER A 682 10.82 -47.41 5.34
CA SER A 682 10.94 -48.77 5.90
C SER A 682 10.03 -49.04 7.11
N GLY A 683 8.81 -48.51 7.09
CA GLY A 683 7.80 -48.68 8.15
C GLY A 683 7.85 -47.66 9.29
N ALA A 684 8.93 -46.89 9.42
CA ALA A 684 9.04 -45.85 10.45
C ALA A 684 8.46 -44.52 9.98
N LEU A 685 7.97 -43.70 10.93
CA LEU A 685 7.60 -42.32 10.67
C LEU A 685 8.87 -41.49 10.52
N VAL A 686 9.00 -40.76 9.42
CA VAL A 686 10.19 -39.97 9.11
C VAL A 686 9.83 -38.55 8.71
N LEU A 687 10.74 -37.63 9.00
CA LEU A 687 10.76 -36.29 8.44
C LEU A 687 11.65 -36.30 7.19
N LYS A 688 11.07 -36.01 6.02
CA LYS A 688 11.80 -35.93 4.74
C LYS A 688 12.20 -34.49 4.50
N VAL A 689 13.51 -34.26 4.46
CA VAL A 689 14.11 -32.95 4.15
C VAL A 689 14.69 -33.03 2.74
N PRO A 690 14.17 -32.24 1.78
CA PRO A 690 14.70 -32.21 0.41
C PRO A 690 16.15 -31.75 0.34
N ALA A 691 16.81 -32.06 -0.77
CA ALA A 691 18.15 -31.57 -1.08
C ALA A 691 18.21 -30.03 -1.01
N SER A 692 19.32 -29.51 -0.54
CA SER A 692 19.62 -28.07 -0.46
C SER A 692 18.67 -27.24 0.42
N THR A 693 17.93 -27.86 1.34
CA THR A 693 16.96 -27.17 2.20
C THR A 693 17.66 -26.47 3.38
N VAL A 694 17.22 -25.24 3.68
CA VAL A 694 17.51 -24.48 4.91
C VAL A 694 16.20 -23.85 5.35
N CYS A 695 15.91 -23.85 6.65
CA CYS A 695 14.72 -23.21 7.18
C CYS A 695 14.90 -22.77 8.63
N GLU A 696 14.29 -21.63 8.93
CA GLU A 696 14.03 -21.19 10.31
C GLU A 696 13.02 -22.13 10.97
N ALA A 697 12.91 -22.04 12.30
CA ALA A 697 12.05 -22.91 13.11
C ALA A 697 10.61 -22.89 12.61
N THR A 698 10.15 -24.03 12.09
CA THR A 698 8.82 -24.18 11.48
C THR A 698 8.15 -25.45 11.96
N ASP A 699 6.84 -25.36 12.22
CA ASP A 699 6.02 -26.53 12.58
C ASP A 699 5.55 -27.26 11.31
N ILE A 700 5.72 -28.58 11.28
CA ILE A 700 5.31 -29.43 10.15
C ILE A 700 4.05 -30.21 10.53
N THR A 701 2.90 -29.81 9.99
CA THR A 701 1.62 -30.48 10.25
C THR A 701 1.23 -31.36 9.08
N THR A 702 0.91 -32.63 9.32
CA THR A 702 0.46 -33.55 8.28
C THR A 702 -0.65 -34.44 8.82
N ARG A 703 -1.74 -34.54 8.05
CA ARG A 703 -2.81 -35.51 8.32
C ARG A 703 -2.39 -36.88 7.81
N ILE A 704 -2.39 -37.86 8.70
CA ILE A 704 -2.07 -39.25 8.39
C ILE A 704 -3.35 -40.06 8.44
N THR A 705 -3.58 -40.89 7.43
CA THR A 705 -4.76 -41.75 7.32
C THR A 705 -4.32 -43.21 7.24
N SER A 706 -5.02 -44.10 7.95
CA SER A 706 -4.78 -45.55 7.93
C SER A 706 -5.03 -46.16 6.54
N GLN A 707 -4.49 -47.37 6.32
CA GLN A 707 -4.57 -48.08 5.03
C GLN A 707 -6.01 -48.29 4.52
N ASP A 708 -6.93 -48.57 5.44
CA ASP A 708 -8.34 -48.80 5.14
C ASP A 708 -9.15 -47.49 5.00
N GLY A 709 -8.50 -46.33 5.19
CA GLY A 709 -9.12 -45.01 5.08
C GLY A 709 -10.17 -44.74 6.16
N ASN A 710 -10.10 -45.44 7.30
CA ASN A 710 -11.13 -45.43 8.34
C ASN A 710 -10.73 -44.60 9.56
N LYS A 711 -9.43 -44.44 9.78
CA LYS A 711 -8.86 -43.69 10.91
C LYS A 711 -7.92 -42.63 10.39
N SER A 712 -7.96 -41.46 10.98
CA SER A 712 -7.08 -40.35 10.64
C SER A 712 -6.62 -39.61 11.89
N ILE A 713 -5.48 -38.95 11.79
CA ILE A 713 -4.92 -38.14 12.87
C ILE A 713 -4.10 -36.99 12.30
N ASN A 714 -4.19 -35.83 12.92
CA ASN A 714 -3.29 -34.71 12.63
C ASN A 714 -2.03 -34.84 13.49
N VAL A 715 -0.87 -34.82 12.85
CA VAL A 715 0.44 -34.89 13.51
C VAL A 715 1.21 -33.61 13.23
N THR A 716 1.70 -32.96 14.28
CA THR A 716 2.51 -31.73 14.17
C THR A 716 3.90 -31.98 14.72
N VAL A 717 4.94 -31.89 13.88
CA VAL A 717 6.34 -31.86 14.34
C VAL A 717 6.72 -30.42 14.67
N LYS A 718 7.02 -30.15 15.94
CA LYS A 718 7.31 -28.80 16.43
C LYS A 718 8.76 -28.38 16.17
N GLY A 719 8.94 -27.12 15.77
CA GLY A 719 10.24 -26.44 15.79
C GLY A 719 11.31 -27.08 14.90
N VAL A 720 10.93 -27.54 13.71
CA VAL A 720 11.89 -28.08 12.75
C VAL A 720 12.77 -26.95 12.22
N THR A 721 14.08 -27.07 12.42
CA THR A 721 15.10 -26.15 11.91
C THR A 721 16.11 -26.93 11.06
N VAL A 722 16.42 -26.40 9.87
CA VAL A 722 17.53 -26.91 9.04
C VAL A 722 18.52 -25.78 8.83
N SER A 723 19.75 -25.93 9.33
CA SER A 723 20.79 -24.89 9.27
C SER A 723 22.02 -25.36 8.50
N TYR A 724 22.83 -24.40 8.06
CA TYR A 724 24.21 -24.70 7.67
C TYR A 724 25.02 -25.14 8.91
N PRO A 725 26.12 -25.92 8.71
CA PRO A 725 27.06 -26.18 9.80
C PRO A 725 27.63 -24.86 10.33
N ASP A 726 27.89 -24.79 11.64
CA ASP A 726 28.45 -23.60 12.29
C ASP A 726 29.86 -23.30 11.76
N ALA A 727 30.07 -22.06 11.31
CA ALA A 727 31.37 -21.56 10.83
C ALA A 727 32.45 -21.56 11.94
N ASN A 728 32.06 -21.47 13.21
CA ASN A 728 32.96 -21.41 14.37
C ASN A 728 33.35 -22.79 14.92
N ASP A 729 32.51 -23.82 14.76
CA ASP A 729 32.92 -25.22 15.04
C ASP A 729 33.97 -25.71 14.03
N ALA A 730 34.16 -24.97 12.93
CA ALA A 730 35.24 -25.11 11.96
C ALA A 730 36.48 -24.25 12.28
N ALA A 731 36.67 -23.77 13.52
CA ALA A 731 37.91 -23.11 13.93
C ALA A 731 39.09 -24.09 13.80
N PHE A 732 39.74 -24.08 12.64
CA PHE A 732 40.91 -24.90 12.38
C PHE A 732 42.00 -24.60 13.40
N LYS A 733 42.38 -25.63 14.17
CA LYS A 733 43.33 -25.54 15.27
C LYS A 733 44.74 -25.70 14.71
N LEU A 734 45.46 -24.59 14.60
CA LEU A 734 46.85 -24.58 14.15
C LEU A 734 47.70 -25.45 15.07
N ILE A 735 48.57 -26.27 14.49
CA ILE A 735 49.61 -26.98 15.23
C ILE A 735 50.71 -25.98 15.57
N ASP A 736 51.08 -25.92 16.85
CA ASP A 736 52.23 -25.12 17.28
C ASP A 736 53.54 -25.80 16.85
N ASN A 737 54.06 -25.37 15.71
CA ASN A 737 55.32 -25.87 15.16
C ASN A 737 56.00 -24.82 14.28
N ALA A 738 57.11 -24.26 14.79
CA ALA A 738 57.89 -23.23 14.12
C ALA A 738 58.48 -23.66 12.75
N GLN A 739 58.55 -24.97 12.44
CA GLN A 739 58.98 -25.46 11.12
C GLN A 739 57.84 -25.43 10.10
N THR A 740 56.59 -25.51 10.56
CA THR A 740 55.40 -25.50 9.71
C THR A 740 54.76 -24.12 9.60
N TRP A 741 54.87 -23.31 10.65
CA TRP A 741 54.25 -22.01 10.82
C TRP A 741 55.22 -21.02 11.47
N ASP A 742 55.42 -19.83 10.88
CA ASP A 742 56.37 -18.84 11.42
C ASP A 742 55.76 -17.87 12.46
N GLY A 743 54.50 -18.09 12.84
CA GLY A 743 53.69 -17.18 13.66
C GLY A 743 52.69 -16.37 12.83
N SER A 744 52.88 -16.28 11.51
CA SER A 744 52.02 -15.51 10.59
C SER A 744 51.74 -16.18 9.25
N LYS A 745 52.68 -16.99 8.74
CA LYS A 745 52.65 -17.62 7.43
C LYS A 745 52.97 -19.10 7.52
N ALA A 746 52.38 -19.87 6.61
CA ALA A 746 52.77 -21.24 6.37
C ALA A 746 54.14 -21.23 5.72
N VAL A 747 55.14 -21.80 6.39
CA VAL A 747 56.46 -21.97 5.78
C VAL A 747 56.33 -23.04 4.68
N LEU A 748 57.22 -23.10 3.69
CA LEU A 748 57.29 -24.26 2.78
C LEU A 748 58.47 -25.17 3.16
N GLY A 749 58.39 -26.45 2.84
CA GLY A 749 59.54 -27.37 2.99
C GLY A 749 60.31 -27.48 1.68
N ARG A 750 61.65 -27.56 1.74
CA ARG A 750 62.43 -27.90 0.54
C ARG A 750 62.19 -29.37 0.17
N THR A 751 61.94 -29.63 -1.10
CA THR A 751 61.88 -30.98 -1.68
C THR A 751 62.70 -31.07 -2.96
N PHE A 752 63.15 -32.28 -3.27
CA PHE A 752 63.93 -32.58 -4.47
C PHE A 752 63.17 -33.56 -5.37
N GLU A 753 63.31 -33.39 -6.67
CA GLU A 753 62.98 -34.44 -7.63
C GLU A 753 64.21 -35.32 -7.87
N GLY A 754 64.07 -36.64 -7.69
CA GLY A 754 65.16 -37.61 -7.73
C GLY A 754 65.62 -38.04 -6.33
N ALA A 755 66.24 -39.21 -6.22
CA ALA A 755 66.62 -39.80 -4.92
C ALA A 755 67.98 -39.33 -4.39
N GLY A 756 68.72 -38.50 -5.12
CA GLY A 756 70.03 -38.01 -4.70
C GLY A 756 71.11 -39.08 -4.68
N THR A 757 71.03 -40.05 -5.59
CA THR A 757 72.01 -41.14 -5.73
C THR A 757 72.58 -41.13 -7.14
N GLN A 758 73.74 -41.76 -7.37
CA GLN A 758 74.30 -41.89 -8.72
C GLN A 758 73.35 -42.55 -9.75
N ALA A 759 72.37 -43.34 -9.30
CA ALA A 759 71.38 -43.98 -10.16
C ALA A 759 70.11 -43.12 -10.39
N SER A 760 69.89 -42.10 -9.55
CA SER A 760 68.74 -41.19 -9.60
C SER A 760 69.17 -39.84 -9.03
N ASN A 761 69.85 -39.08 -9.87
CA ASN A 761 70.38 -37.78 -9.51
C ASN A 761 69.23 -36.79 -9.27
N TYR A 762 69.52 -35.70 -8.54
CA TYR A 762 68.56 -34.60 -8.43
C TYR A 762 68.38 -33.89 -9.77
N THR A 763 67.13 -33.59 -10.12
CA THR A 763 66.74 -32.92 -11.38
C THR A 763 66.05 -31.57 -11.16
N ALA A 764 65.41 -31.37 -10.01
CA ALA A 764 64.76 -30.12 -9.64
C ALA A 764 64.74 -29.93 -8.12
N VAL A 765 64.72 -28.67 -7.70
CA VAL A 765 64.46 -28.24 -6.32
C VAL A 765 63.13 -27.51 -6.29
N LYS A 766 62.30 -27.83 -5.30
CA LYS A 766 60.99 -27.23 -5.08
C LYS A 766 60.84 -26.81 -3.62
N ALA A 767 59.91 -25.90 -3.37
CA ALA A 767 59.40 -25.64 -2.04
C ALA A 767 57.94 -26.14 -1.98
N THR A 768 57.64 -27.12 -1.13
CA THR A 768 56.34 -27.78 -1.07
C THR A 768 55.80 -27.91 0.35
N ARG A 769 54.48 -27.85 0.51
CA ARG A 769 53.78 -28.22 1.75
C ARG A 769 52.32 -28.56 1.48
N ASN A 770 51.79 -29.53 2.21
CA ASN A 770 50.34 -29.74 2.28
C ASN A 770 49.77 -28.89 3.44
N LEU A 771 48.87 -27.96 3.13
CA LEU A 771 48.30 -27.02 4.10
C LEU A 771 47.32 -27.68 5.08
N LYS A 772 46.82 -28.89 4.79
CA LYS A 772 45.99 -29.65 5.75
C LYS A 772 46.77 -29.99 7.02
N GLU A 773 48.07 -30.25 6.87
CA GLU A 773 48.98 -30.60 7.98
C GLU A 773 49.18 -29.44 8.97
N LEU A 774 48.77 -28.22 8.63
CA LEU A 774 48.82 -27.10 9.56
C LEU A 774 47.80 -27.23 10.68
N TYR A 775 46.78 -28.10 10.53
CA TYR A 775 45.62 -28.14 11.41
C TYR A 775 45.40 -29.51 12.03
N SER A 776 45.35 -29.58 13.36
CA SER A 776 45.18 -30.85 14.08
C SER A 776 43.78 -31.46 13.91
N ASN A 777 42.77 -30.64 13.59
CA ASN A 777 41.37 -31.04 13.44
C ASN A 777 40.88 -31.08 11.99
N TYR A 778 41.77 -30.98 10.99
CA TYR A 778 41.34 -30.93 9.58
C TYR A 778 40.48 -32.14 9.18
N ALA A 779 40.91 -33.36 9.53
CA ALA A 779 40.18 -34.58 9.17
C ALA A 779 38.77 -34.65 9.77
N ALA A 780 38.56 -34.08 10.96
CA ALA A 780 37.26 -34.00 11.60
C ALA A 780 36.32 -33.04 10.84
N VAL A 781 36.84 -31.87 10.44
CA VAL A 781 36.09 -30.89 9.63
C VAL A 781 35.82 -31.43 8.21
N GLU A 782 36.77 -32.12 7.60
CA GLU A 782 36.57 -32.77 6.30
C GLU A 782 35.47 -33.85 6.38
N SER A 783 35.46 -34.63 7.46
CA SER A 783 34.42 -35.64 7.73
C SER A 783 33.03 -35.00 7.93
N SER A 784 32.96 -33.83 8.58
CA SER A 784 31.66 -33.15 8.78
C SER A 784 31.08 -32.64 7.46
N PHE A 785 31.90 -32.15 6.52
CA PHE A 785 31.44 -31.71 5.20
C PHE A 785 31.06 -32.89 4.29
N THR A 786 31.84 -33.99 4.31
CA THR A 786 31.50 -35.19 3.52
C THR A 786 30.17 -35.82 3.95
N GLY A 787 29.82 -35.75 5.24
CA GLY A 787 28.54 -36.21 5.78
C GLY A 787 27.29 -35.45 5.27
N LEU A 788 27.47 -34.28 4.65
CA LEU A 788 26.39 -33.47 4.08
C LEU A 788 26.04 -33.87 2.63
N GLY A 789 26.84 -34.72 1.98
CA GLY A 789 26.56 -35.27 0.65
C GLY A 789 27.06 -34.42 -0.53
N SER A 790 26.69 -34.82 -1.75
CA SER A 790 27.14 -34.20 -3.00
C SER A 790 26.69 -32.74 -3.09
N GLY A 791 27.64 -31.81 -2.99
CA GLY A 791 27.38 -30.36 -2.99
C GLY A 791 28.05 -29.64 -1.82
N ALA A 792 28.37 -30.35 -0.73
CA ALA A 792 29.31 -29.84 0.26
C ALA A 792 30.75 -30.01 -0.24
N THR A 793 31.55 -28.96 -0.15
CA THR A 793 32.96 -28.98 -0.57
C THR A 793 33.85 -28.29 0.45
N LEU A 794 35.09 -28.78 0.55
CA LEU A 794 36.17 -28.18 1.33
C LEU A 794 37.41 -28.15 0.45
N LYS A 795 37.76 -26.99 -0.10
CA LYS A 795 38.78 -26.87 -1.16
C LYS A 795 39.78 -25.76 -0.89
N PHE A 796 41.01 -26.01 -1.31
CA PHE A 796 42.07 -24.99 -1.38
C PHE A 796 42.17 -24.38 -2.78
N ALA A 797 42.41 -23.08 -2.86
CA ALA A 797 42.63 -22.37 -4.12
C ALA A 797 43.65 -21.22 -3.96
N PRO A 798 44.45 -20.90 -4.98
CA PRO A 798 45.33 -19.73 -4.92
C PRO A 798 44.49 -18.44 -4.96
N VAL A 799 44.94 -17.41 -4.23
CA VAL A 799 44.41 -16.06 -4.40
C VAL A 799 45.15 -15.42 -5.57
N LEU A 800 44.41 -15.07 -6.62
CA LEU A 800 44.94 -14.51 -7.86
C LEU A 800 44.63 -13.02 -7.94
N ALA A 801 45.52 -12.24 -8.59
CA ALA A 801 45.22 -10.85 -8.92
C ALA A 801 44.18 -10.78 -10.05
N ASP A 802 43.48 -9.65 -10.15
CA ASP A 802 42.44 -9.45 -11.17
C ASP A 802 43.00 -9.67 -12.59
N GLY A 803 42.42 -10.64 -13.30
CA GLY A 803 42.80 -10.99 -14.67
C GLY A 803 43.89 -12.05 -14.80
N GLU A 804 44.45 -12.55 -13.70
CA GLU A 804 45.44 -13.64 -13.71
C GLU A 804 44.79 -15.01 -13.54
N SER A 805 45.33 -16.02 -14.25
CA SER A 805 44.87 -17.42 -14.14
C SER A 805 45.76 -18.28 -13.24
N SER A 806 46.96 -17.81 -12.90
CA SER A 806 47.96 -18.55 -12.11
C SER A 806 49.09 -17.63 -11.67
N ILE A 807 49.71 -17.94 -10.53
CA ILE A 807 50.97 -17.30 -10.11
C ILE A 807 52.15 -18.05 -10.76
N THR A 808 53.07 -17.34 -11.41
CA THR A 808 54.20 -17.95 -12.12
C THR A 808 55.05 -18.82 -11.18
N GLY A 809 55.25 -20.09 -11.57
CA GLY A 809 56.05 -21.04 -10.80
C GLY A 809 55.38 -21.62 -9.54
N VAL A 810 54.10 -21.30 -9.28
CA VAL A 810 53.34 -21.79 -8.12
C VAL A 810 52.17 -22.67 -8.56
N THR A 811 51.97 -23.79 -7.88
CA THR A 811 50.80 -24.65 -8.05
C THR A 811 50.16 -24.92 -6.70
N VAL A 812 48.83 -24.79 -6.64
CA VAL A 812 48.01 -25.08 -5.46
C VAL A 812 46.95 -26.10 -5.88
N SER A 813 46.94 -27.28 -5.26
CA SER A 813 45.91 -28.29 -5.50
C SER A 813 44.68 -28.06 -4.63
N GLU A 814 43.53 -28.60 -5.04
CA GLU A 814 42.31 -28.58 -4.21
C GLU A 814 42.50 -29.34 -2.88
N SER A 815 43.47 -30.28 -2.81
CA SER A 815 43.88 -30.99 -1.59
C SER A 815 44.84 -30.20 -0.69
N GLY A 816 45.18 -28.96 -1.05
CA GLY A 816 46.01 -28.08 -0.23
C GLY A 816 47.51 -28.28 -0.42
N ASP A 817 47.96 -29.01 -1.44
CA ASP A 817 49.37 -29.11 -1.78
C ASP A 817 49.81 -27.82 -2.49
N VAL A 818 50.69 -27.07 -1.85
CA VAL A 818 51.34 -25.89 -2.43
C VAL A 818 52.73 -26.29 -2.89
N THR A 819 53.06 -25.98 -4.13
CA THR A 819 54.37 -26.25 -4.75
C THR A 819 54.90 -25.01 -5.44
N VAL A 820 56.14 -24.62 -5.14
CA VAL A 820 56.85 -23.51 -5.77
C VAL A 820 58.10 -24.05 -6.46
N THR A 821 58.34 -23.60 -7.68
CA THR A 821 59.49 -24.02 -8.50
C THR A 821 60.44 -22.85 -8.77
N LYS A 822 61.59 -23.12 -9.39
CA LYS A 822 62.63 -22.14 -9.70
C LYS A 822 62.21 -21.02 -10.67
N SER A 823 61.05 -21.13 -11.32
CA SER A 823 60.50 -20.08 -12.19
C SER A 823 59.70 -19.03 -11.42
N TYR A 824 59.62 -19.13 -10.10
CA TYR A 824 58.92 -18.17 -9.27
C TYR A 824 59.63 -16.80 -9.28
N GLU A 825 58.85 -15.73 -9.45
CA GLU A 825 59.39 -14.37 -9.67
C GLU A 825 59.27 -13.47 -8.43
N GLY A 826 58.75 -13.98 -7.30
CA GLY A 826 58.69 -13.25 -6.03
C GLY A 826 57.31 -12.80 -5.56
N ASP A 827 56.24 -13.10 -6.32
CA ASP A 827 54.88 -12.64 -6.02
C ASP A 827 54.30 -13.23 -4.72
N PRO A 828 53.65 -12.43 -3.85
CA PRO A 828 53.09 -12.92 -2.60
C PRO A 828 52.13 -14.11 -2.80
N ILE A 829 52.43 -15.23 -2.15
CA ILE A 829 51.60 -16.45 -2.25
C ILE A 829 50.57 -16.46 -1.12
N LYS A 830 49.29 -16.46 -1.49
CA LYS A 830 48.15 -16.61 -0.59
C LYS A 830 47.24 -17.73 -1.10
N VAL A 831 46.70 -18.52 -0.18
CA VAL A 831 45.81 -19.64 -0.48
C VAL A 831 44.54 -19.52 0.36
N THR A 832 43.37 -19.66 -0.25
CA THR A 832 42.09 -19.73 0.47
C THR A 832 41.69 -21.18 0.71
N LEU A 833 41.29 -21.49 1.93
CA LEU A 833 40.57 -22.71 2.28
C LEU A 833 39.09 -22.34 2.43
N THR A 834 38.25 -22.86 1.55
CA THR A 834 36.82 -22.51 1.50
C THR A 834 35.97 -23.75 1.75
N GLY A 835 35.03 -23.63 2.71
CA GLY A 835 33.99 -24.61 2.97
C GLY A 835 32.66 -24.14 2.38
N LYS A 836 32.07 -24.88 1.44
CA LYS A 836 30.78 -24.54 0.82
C LYS A 836 29.75 -25.63 1.00
N CYS A 837 28.48 -25.24 1.08
CA CYS A 837 27.29 -26.09 1.01
C CYS A 837 26.42 -25.65 -0.18
N GLY A 838 26.56 -26.32 -1.32
CA GLY A 838 26.06 -25.80 -2.60
C GLY A 838 26.80 -24.51 -2.97
N GLU A 839 26.05 -23.46 -3.32
CA GLU A 839 26.60 -22.13 -3.59
C GLU A 839 26.94 -21.35 -2.31
N HIS A 840 26.41 -21.76 -1.15
CA HIS A 840 26.60 -21.03 0.10
C HIS A 840 28.00 -21.27 0.68
N GLU A 841 28.76 -20.19 0.87
CA GLU A 841 30.03 -20.20 1.58
C GLU A 841 29.80 -20.21 3.10
N VAL A 842 30.14 -21.32 3.74
CA VAL A 842 30.05 -21.46 5.21
C VAL A 842 31.21 -20.71 5.87
N PHE A 843 32.40 -20.81 5.29
CA PHE A 843 33.57 -20.06 5.71
C PHE A 843 34.61 -19.96 4.58
N SER A 844 35.47 -18.95 4.68
CA SER A 844 36.69 -18.81 3.88
C SER A 844 37.84 -18.34 4.76
N LYS A 845 38.98 -19.02 4.65
CA LYS A 845 40.19 -18.71 5.42
C LYS A 845 41.38 -18.51 4.49
N GLU A 846 41.96 -17.32 4.52
CA GLU A 846 43.19 -17.01 3.80
C GLU A 846 44.42 -17.48 4.60
N ILE A 847 45.35 -18.12 3.92
CA ILE A 847 46.60 -18.66 4.44
C ILE A 847 47.73 -18.04 3.60
N ALA A 848 48.49 -17.13 4.20
CA ALA A 848 49.70 -16.61 3.59
C ALA A 848 50.82 -17.66 3.67
N VAL A 849 51.60 -17.76 2.60
CA VAL A 849 52.69 -18.73 2.46
C VAL A 849 54.03 -17.99 2.38
N THR A 850 55.08 -18.58 2.96
CA THR A 850 56.45 -18.07 2.88
C THR A 850 57.43 -19.16 2.47
N ILE A 851 58.43 -18.75 1.69
CA ILE A 851 59.52 -19.60 1.23
C ILE A 851 60.69 -19.41 2.20
N PRO A 852 61.24 -20.47 2.83
CA PRO A 852 62.42 -20.34 3.68
C PRO A 852 63.66 -20.17 2.80
N ALA A 853 63.91 -18.93 2.36
CA ALA A 853 64.98 -18.57 1.46
C ALA A 853 66.35 -19.02 1.98
N ASP A 854 66.61 -18.87 3.27
CA ASP A 854 67.83 -19.30 3.96
C ASP A 854 68.07 -20.81 3.82
N LYS A 855 67.02 -21.62 3.92
CA LYS A 855 67.12 -23.07 3.78
C LYS A 855 67.27 -23.51 2.33
N LEU A 856 66.72 -22.78 1.37
CA LEU A 856 66.76 -23.12 -0.06
C LEU A 856 68.00 -22.59 -0.78
N ASN A 857 68.45 -21.39 -0.41
CA ASN A 857 69.59 -20.71 -1.03
C ASN A 857 70.95 -21.25 -0.58
N GLY A 858 71.02 -21.97 0.54
CA GLY A 858 72.31 -22.38 1.10
C GLY A 858 73.18 -21.18 1.49
N THR A 859 74.50 -21.33 1.47
CA THR A 859 75.45 -20.29 1.89
C THR A 859 76.43 -19.95 0.78
N PHE A 860 76.51 -18.66 0.41
CA PHE A 860 77.52 -18.12 -0.50
C PHE A 860 78.63 -17.43 0.30
N ALA A 861 79.86 -17.93 0.22
CA ALA A 861 80.95 -17.54 1.08
C ALA A 861 82.30 -17.47 0.33
N TYR A 862 83.32 -16.93 1.00
CA TYR A 862 84.69 -17.02 0.53
C TYR A 862 85.24 -18.44 0.65
N SER A 863 86.06 -18.86 -0.30
CA SER A 863 86.68 -20.20 -0.31
C SER A 863 87.77 -20.37 0.76
N ALA A 864 88.43 -19.27 1.14
CA ALA A 864 89.47 -19.25 2.17
C ALA A 864 88.89 -19.17 3.59
N GLU A 865 89.42 -20.00 4.49
CA GLU A 865 88.99 -20.05 5.90
C GLU A 865 89.55 -18.88 6.73
N LYS A 866 90.77 -18.42 6.38
CA LYS A 866 91.46 -17.35 7.09
C LYS A 866 90.99 -15.97 6.64
N PRO A 867 90.55 -15.08 7.56
CA PRO A 867 90.03 -13.75 7.21
C PRO A 867 90.99 -12.91 6.36
N GLU A 868 92.30 -13.03 6.58
CA GLU A 868 93.32 -12.29 5.85
C GLU A 868 93.42 -12.64 4.35
N ASP A 869 92.97 -13.84 3.97
CA ASP A 869 93.05 -14.40 2.61
C ASP A 869 91.69 -14.40 1.89
N GLN A 870 90.61 -14.02 2.58
CA GLN A 870 89.25 -14.03 2.04
C GLN A 870 89.07 -13.02 0.91
N GLY A 871 88.57 -13.49 -0.23
CA GLY A 871 88.28 -12.66 -1.40
C GLY A 871 89.51 -12.08 -2.07
N LYS A 872 90.74 -12.50 -1.74
CA LYS A 872 91.96 -11.98 -2.36
C LYS A 872 92.52 -12.94 -3.39
N LEU A 873 92.78 -12.45 -4.59
CA LEU A 873 93.46 -13.20 -5.64
C LEU A 873 94.63 -12.41 -6.22
N THR A 874 95.65 -13.14 -6.65
CA THR A 874 96.79 -12.56 -7.36
C THR A 874 96.71 -12.93 -8.84
N TYR A 875 96.78 -11.93 -9.71
CA TYR A 875 96.74 -12.13 -11.15
C TYR A 875 98.11 -12.63 -11.65
N ASP A 876 98.13 -13.73 -12.42
CA ASP A 876 99.36 -14.31 -12.96
C ASP A 876 99.84 -13.49 -14.17
N VAL A 877 100.97 -12.80 -14.00
CA VAL A 877 101.59 -11.93 -15.00
C VAL A 877 102.90 -12.49 -15.56
N THR A 878 103.23 -13.75 -15.25
CA THR A 878 104.54 -14.37 -15.57
C THR A 878 104.83 -14.51 -17.07
N SER A 879 103.79 -14.55 -17.93
CA SER A 879 103.93 -14.52 -19.39
C SER A 879 102.81 -13.72 -20.05
N VAL A 880 103.01 -13.32 -21.31
CA VAL A 880 101.95 -12.67 -22.12
C VAL A 880 100.76 -13.62 -22.28
N GLU A 881 100.97 -14.94 -22.45
CA GLU A 881 99.86 -15.89 -22.55
C GLU A 881 99.03 -15.94 -21.26
N LYS A 882 99.69 -15.93 -20.10
CA LYS A 882 99.02 -15.89 -18.79
C LYS A 882 98.22 -14.59 -18.60
N ARG A 883 98.77 -13.46 -19.04
CA ARG A 883 98.06 -12.17 -19.00
C ARG A 883 96.79 -12.16 -19.84
N LYS A 884 96.85 -12.77 -21.04
CA LYS A 884 95.72 -12.91 -21.97
C LYS A 884 94.68 -13.94 -21.53
N ALA A 885 95.09 -14.97 -20.78
CA ALA A 885 94.19 -16.05 -20.33
C ALA A 885 93.13 -15.56 -19.33
N GLY A 886 93.45 -14.53 -18.52
CA GLY A 886 92.55 -14.02 -17.48
C GLY A 886 92.68 -14.75 -16.14
N LEU A 887 92.06 -14.17 -15.11
CA LEU A 887 91.99 -14.72 -13.76
C LEU A 887 90.57 -15.20 -13.45
N ASN A 888 90.43 -16.46 -13.05
CA ASN A 888 89.14 -17.03 -12.68
C ASN A 888 88.74 -16.61 -11.25
N LEU A 889 87.80 -15.66 -11.16
CA LEU A 889 87.31 -15.12 -9.89
C LEU A 889 86.54 -16.14 -9.05
N LYS A 890 86.00 -17.19 -9.68
CA LYS A 890 85.22 -18.25 -8.99
C LYS A 890 86.04 -18.98 -7.93
N THR A 891 87.37 -19.00 -8.08
CA THR A 891 88.29 -19.68 -7.15
C THR A 891 88.33 -19.05 -5.75
N ALA A 892 87.95 -17.77 -5.61
CA ALA A 892 87.87 -17.07 -4.33
C ALA A 892 86.57 -17.35 -3.55
N LEU A 893 85.62 -18.05 -4.15
CA LEU A 893 84.24 -18.16 -3.67
C LEU A 893 83.78 -19.61 -3.66
N VAL A 894 82.81 -19.89 -2.79
CA VAL A 894 82.18 -21.20 -2.69
C VAL A 894 80.70 -21.02 -2.38
N TRP A 895 79.87 -21.83 -3.03
CA TRP A 895 78.48 -21.99 -2.64
C TRP A 895 78.28 -23.38 -2.04
N LYS A 896 77.63 -23.43 -0.87
CA LYS A 896 77.35 -24.66 -0.13
C LYS A 896 75.85 -24.86 0.03
N ASP A 897 75.39 -26.10 -0.06
CA ASP A 897 73.99 -26.44 0.27
C ASP A 897 73.72 -26.24 1.77
N ALA A 898 72.46 -26.05 2.14
CA ALA A 898 72.04 -26.00 3.54
C ALA A 898 71.93 -27.38 4.22
N THR A 899 72.05 -28.50 3.48
CA THR A 899 71.82 -29.86 4.01
C THR A 899 73.02 -30.50 4.72
N ALA A 900 74.25 -30.05 4.45
CA ALA A 900 75.45 -30.50 5.16
C ALA A 900 76.58 -29.47 5.04
N ALA A 901 77.31 -29.23 6.13
CA ALA A 901 78.37 -28.21 6.23
C ALA A 901 79.53 -28.35 5.20
N GLU A 902 79.60 -29.48 4.51
CA GLU A 902 80.71 -29.88 3.63
C GLU A 902 80.35 -30.01 2.14
N ASN A 903 79.06 -29.92 1.76
CA ASN A 903 78.64 -30.10 0.36
C ASN A 903 78.82 -28.82 -0.45
N LYS A 904 80.02 -28.62 -0.98
CA LYS A 904 80.32 -27.60 -2.00
C LYS A 904 79.56 -27.94 -3.27
N ILE A 905 78.79 -26.98 -3.78
CA ILE A 905 78.00 -27.14 -5.01
C ILE A 905 78.59 -26.33 -6.18
N TRP A 906 79.21 -25.18 -5.89
CA TRP A 906 79.85 -24.32 -6.90
C TRP A 906 81.17 -23.74 -6.36
N PRO A 907 82.23 -23.57 -7.18
CA PRO A 907 82.28 -23.72 -8.65
C PRO A 907 82.24 -25.14 -9.21
N GLU A 908 82.61 -26.14 -8.41
CA GLU A 908 82.51 -27.56 -8.75
C GLU A 908 81.85 -28.31 -7.59
N ALA A 909 80.92 -29.20 -7.91
CA ALA A 909 80.25 -30.02 -6.91
C ALA A 909 81.16 -31.16 -6.44
N ALA A 910 81.20 -31.42 -5.14
CA ALA A 910 82.02 -32.49 -4.55
C ALA A 910 81.51 -33.92 -4.88
N GLU A 911 80.24 -34.09 -5.27
CA GLU A 911 79.59 -35.39 -5.47
C GLU A 911 78.76 -35.45 -6.77
N ASN A 912 78.73 -36.62 -7.43
CA ASN A 912 77.99 -36.90 -8.68
C ASN A 912 76.49 -37.23 -8.45
N ILE A 913 75.88 -36.60 -7.43
CA ILE A 913 74.45 -36.82 -7.07
C ILE A 913 73.50 -35.81 -7.72
N TYR A 914 74.04 -34.84 -8.44
CA TYR A 914 73.32 -33.91 -9.32
C TYR A 914 73.42 -34.42 -10.76
N ASN A 915 72.35 -34.29 -11.57
CA ASN A 915 72.38 -34.73 -12.98
C ASN A 915 73.53 -34.02 -13.71
N SER A 916 73.98 -34.48 -14.90
CA SER A 916 75.07 -33.86 -15.69
C SER A 916 74.86 -32.37 -16.05
N ASN A 917 73.77 -31.77 -15.59
CA ASN A 917 73.46 -30.36 -15.64
C ASN A 917 74.06 -29.66 -14.42
N ASP A 918 74.70 -28.52 -14.66
CA ASP A 918 75.19 -27.59 -13.65
C ASP A 918 74.18 -27.46 -12.47
N PRO A 919 74.55 -27.81 -11.23
CA PRO A 919 73.69 -27.68 -10.06
C PRO A 919 73.09 -26.28 -9.90
N MET A 920 73.76 -25.23 -10.37
CA MET A 920 73.19 -23.89 -10.42
C MET A 920 71.88 -23.84 -11.22
N THR A 921 71.80 -24.58 -12.34
CA THR A 921 70.59 -24.68 -13.17
C THR A 921 69.44 -25.37 -12.45
N ILE A 922 69.72 -26.35 -11.59
CA ILE A 922 68.71 -27.09 -10.82
C ILE A 922 68.05 -26.16 -9.80
N TYR A 923 68.86 -25.32 -9.12
CA TYR A 923 68.38 -24.35 -8.14
C TYR A 923 67.90 -23.03 -8.76
N GLY A 924 68.12 -22.79 -10.06
CA GLY A 924 67.87 -21.50 -10.71
C GLY A 924 68.86 -20.41 -10.31
N PHE A 925 70.00 -20.81 -9.74
CA PHE A 925 71.04 -19.92 -9.23
C PHE A 925 71.87 -19.36 -10.39
N SER A 926 72.26 -18.09 -10.31
CA SER A 926 73.24 -17.49 -11.22
C SER A 926 74.11 -16.47 -10.48
N VAL A 927 75.21 -16.03 -11.09
CA VAL A 927 76.15 -15.08 -10.48
C VAL A 927 76.40 -13.93 -11.44
N GLU A 928 76.25 -12.71 -10.93
CA GLU A 928 76.55 -11.47 -11.63
C GLU A 928 77.87 -10.88 -11.10
N TYR A 929 78.71 -10.37 -12.00
CA TYR A 929 80.01 -9.78 -11.66
C TYR A 929 80.02 -8.31 -12.04
N THR A 930 80.31 -7.43 -11.09
CA THR A 930 80.35 -5.99 -11.29
C THR A 930 81.66 -5.43 -10.74
N MET A 931 82.43 -4.72 -11.58
CA MET A 931 83.62 -4.02 -11.09
C MET A 931 83.23 -2.80 -10.26
N GLU A 932 83.76 -2.69 -9.05
CA GLU A 932 83.63 -1.48 -8.22
C GLU A 932 84.45 -0.35 -8.84
N GLU A 933 84.02 0.90 -8.68
CA GLU A 933 84.73 2.06 -9.23
C GLU A 933 86.16 2.18 -8.69
N GLY A 934 87.15 2.28 -9.59
CA GLY A 934 88.56 2.30 -9.22
C GLY A 934 89.46 2.84 -10.32
N ALA A 935 90.58 3.45 -9.91
CA ALA A 935 91.53 4.09 -10.82
C ALA A 935 92.18 3.14 -11.84
N ASN A 936 92.21 1.83 -11.56
CA ASN A 936 92.81 0.81 -12.42
C ASN A 936 91.81 0.09 -13.34
N ASN A 937 90.51 0.40 -13.25
CA ASN A 937 89.48 -0.33 -14.00
C ASN A 937 89.67 -0.25 -15.51
N GLY A 938 90.22 0.87 -16.02
CA GLY A 938 90.52 1.05 -17.44
C GLY A 938 91.56 0.09 -18.01
N SER A 939 92.26 -0.66 -17.15
CA SER A 939 93.21 -1.71 -17.56
C SER A 939 92.55 -3.09 -17.74
N PHE A 940 91.27 -3.25 -17.39
CA PHE A 940 90.51 -4.50 -17.49
C PHE A 940 89.38 -4.40 -18.52
N GLU A 941 88.94 -5.53 -19.05
CA GLU A 941 87.75 -5.60 -19.91
C GLU A 941 86.51 -5.18 -19.11
N SER A 942 85.64 -4.35 -19.71
CA SER A 942 84.45 -3.79 -19.04
C SER A 942 83.39 -4.83 -18.67
N THR A 943 83.42 -6.00 -19.31
CA THR A 943 82.49 -7.11 -19.09
C THR A 943 83.24 -8.34 -18.61
N ILE A 944 82.78 -8.95 -17.52
CA ILE A 944 83.36 -10.18 -16.96
C ILE A 944 82.48 -11.35 -17.40
N THR A 945 82.94 -12.10 -18.40
CA THR A 945 82.23 -13.29 -18.91
C THR A 945 82.68 -14.54 -18.14
N ASP A 946 81.72 -15.36 -17.72
CA ASP A 946 81.94 -16.63 -16.99
C ASP A 946 82.83 -16.52 -15.75
N GLY A 947 82.85 -15.34 -15.11
CA GLY A 947 83.66 -15.06 -13.92
C GLY A 947 85.17 -14.95 -14.19
N VAL A 948 85.59 -14.77 -15.45
CA VAL A 948 86.99 -14.58 -15.82
C VAL A 948 87.30 -13.10 -16.01
N LEU A 949 88.13 -12.54 -15.12
CA LEU A 949 88.61 -11.17 -15.21
C LEU A 949 89.81 -11.10 -16.15
N LYS A 950 89.75 -10.26 -17.18
CA LYS A 950 90.83 -10.11 -18.18
C LYS A 950 91.36 -8.68 -18.20
N LEU A 951 92.68 -8.56 -18.39
CA LEU A 951 93.29 -7.31 -18.81
C LEU A 951 92.82 -6.96 -20.22
N THR A 952 92.69 -5.68 -20.52
CA THR A 952 92.48 -5.22 -21.91
C THR A 952 93.63 -5.72 -22.81
N THR A 953 93.35 -5.91 -24.10
CA THR A 953 94.38 -6.33 -25.08
C THR A 953 95.64 -5.49 -24.98
N THR A 954 95.48 -4.17 -24.81
CA THR A 954 96.59 -3.23 -24.66
C THR A 954 97.37 -3.45 -23.36
N ALA A 955 96.68 -3.60 -22.22
CA ALA A 955 97.35 -3.80 -20.92
C ALA A 955 98.04 -5.17 -20.81
N ALA A 956 97.48 -6.22 -21.44
CA ALA A 956 98.07 -7.55 -21.46
C ALA A 956 99.41 -7.62 -22.23
N GLU A 957 99.63 -6.71 -23.19
CA GLU A 957 100.81 -6.66 -24.06
C GLU A 957 101.92 -5.73 -23.57
N TRP A 958 101.73 -5.05 -22.43
CA TRP A 958 102.78 -4.20 -21.85
C TRP A 958 104.07 -4.99 -21.59
N SER A 959 105.18 -4.41 -22.03
CA SER A 959 106.53 -4.95 -21.83
C SER A 959 107.01 -4.85 -20.38
N VAL A 960 106.49 -3.88 -19.63
CA VAL A 960 106.73 -3.67 -18.19
C VAL A 960 105.55 -2.94 -17.54
N SER A 961 105.17 -3.31 -16.32
CA SER A 961 104.22 -2.57 -15.46
C SER A 961 104.93 -2.12 -14.19
N SER A 962 105.15 -0.82 -14.04
CA SER A 962 105.99 -0.26 -12.96
C SER A 962 105.30 -0.16 -11.59
N LYS A 963 103.99 -0.36 -11.51
CA LYS A 963 103.21 -0.31 -10.26
C LYS A 963 102.19 -1.47 -10.21
N PRO A 964 101.96 -2.05 -9.02
CA PRO A 964 100.88 -3.02 -8.87
C PRO A 964 99.53 -2.33 -9.11
N MET A 965 98.60 -3.06 -9.72
CA MET A 965 97.22 -2.63 -9.92
C MET A 965 96.31 -3.41 -8.98
N GLU A 966 95.27 -2.76 -8.49
CA GLU A 966 94.22 -3.38 -7.69
C GLU A 966 92.87 -3.09 -8.33
N VAL A 967 92.03 -4.12 -8.44
CA VAL A 967 90.63 -4.01 -8.86
C VAL A 967 89.75 -4.82 -7.91
N LYS A 968 88.58 -4.27 -7.57
CA LYS A 968 87.58 -4.93 -6.74
C LYS A 968 86.39 -5.31 -7.61
N VAL A 969 85.94 -6.56 -7.48
CA VAL A 969 84.80 -7.09 -8.20
C VAL A 969 83.77 -7.55 -7.20
N THR A 970 82.60 -6.91 -7.19
CA THR A 970 81.43 -7.37 -6.46
C THR A 970 80.81 -8.53 -7.21
N VAL A 971 80.67 -9.65 -6.52
CA VAL A 971 80.09 -10.89 -7.02
C VAL A 971 78.75 -11.09 -6.34
N THR A 972 77.67 -10.93 -7.11
CA THR A 972 76.29 -10.95 -6.62
C THR A 972 75.61 -12.25 -7.02
N PRO A 973 75.32 -13.16 -6.07
CA PRO A 973 74.50 -14.34 -6.34
C PRO A 973 73.03 -13.93 -6.57
N LYS A 974 72.40 -14.52 -7.57
CA LYS A 974 70.97 -14.39 -7.90
C LYS A 974 70.30 -15.74 -7.70
N SER A 975 69.20 -15.75 -6.95
CA SER A 975 68.43 -16.95 -6.67
C SER A 975 66.93 -16.66 -6.71
N PRO A 976 66.10 -17.58 -7.28
CA PRO A 976 64.64 -17.42 -7.31
C PRO A 976 64.00 -17.57 -5.93
N TRP A 977 64.72 -18.11 -4.93
CA TRP A 977 64.17 -18.37 -3.60
C TRP A 977 64.30 -17.18 -2.64
N GLY A 978 65.03 -16.13 -3.02
CA GLY A 978 65.21 -14.90 -2.23
C GLY A 978 66.61 -14.31 -2.34
N ALA A 979 66.82 -13.15 -1.71
CA ALA A 979 68.08 -12.43 -1.74
C ALA A 979 69.23 -13.19 -1.04
N MET A 980 70.43 -13.00 -1.55
CA MET A 980 71.67 -13.56 -1.01
C MET A 980 72.74 -12.48 -0.88
N GLU A 981 73.66 -12.64 0.07
CA GLU A 981 74.69 -11.65 0.34
C GLU A 981 75.77 -11.66 -0.78
N ALA A 982 76.03 -10.48 -1.35
CA ALA A 982 77.12 -10.30 -2.31
C ALA A 982 78.49 -10.35 -1.62
N LYS A 983 79.53 -10.74 -2.36
CA LYS A 983 80.91 -10.82 -1.86
C LYS A 983 81.85 -10.04 -2.77
N THR A 984 82.86 -9.39 -2.20
CA THR A 984 83.83 -8.59 -2.97
C THR A 984 85.13 -9.38 -3.12
N VAL A 985 85.56 -9.57 -4.36
CA VAL A 985 86.86 -10.16 -4.69
C VAL A 985 87.84 -9.04 -5.05
N THR A 986 88.91 -8.90 -4.28
CA THR A 986 90.02 -7.98 -4.56
C THR A 986 91.10 -8.72 -5.33
N VAL A 987 91.38 -8.24 -6.54
CA VAL A 987 92.43 -8.78 -7.39
C VAL A 987 93.63 -7.85 -7.39
N THR A 988 94.77 -8.36 -6.97
CA THR A 988 96.05 -7.67 -7.07
C THR A 988 96.80 -8.17 -8.30
N VAL A 989 97.17 -7.27 -9.18
CA VAL A 989 98.06 -7.53 -10.30
C VAL A 989 99.46 -7.05 -9.90
N PRO A 990 100.44 -7.94 -9.71
CA PRO A 990 101.81 -7.55 -9.40
C PRO A 990 102.42 -6.66 -10.49
N ALA A 991 103.45 -5.89 -10.15
CA ALA A 991 104.33 -5.30 -11.16
C ALA A 991 105.12 -6.41 -11.88
N TRP A 992 105.42 -6.24 -13.17
CA TRP A 992 106.22 -7.18 -13.97
C TRP A 992 107.16 -6.47 -14.94
#